data_AF-A0A212L8G2-F1
#
_entry.id   AF-A0A212L8G2-F1
#
_cell.length_a   1.000
_cell.length_b   1.000
_cell.length_c   1.000
_cell.angle_alpha   90.00
_cell.angle_beta   90.00
_cell.angle_gamma   90.00
#
_symmetry.space_group_name_H-M   'P 1'
#
loop_
_entity.id
_entity.type
_entity.pdbx_description
1 polymer ?
#
loop_
_entity_poly.entity_id
_entity_poly.type
_entity_poly.pdbx_seq_one_letter_code
_entity_poly.pdbx_strand_id
1 'polypeptide(L)'
;MDNNIEKRIQSLRDRLSYLVDIFAGKHKDNAQLLEEKLTSFAARVRAGDIEDPYAELATVEDLFSYVERRLEGSITAMDKVRIVRHPQRVCLRDILENVYDNFTEVGGQDEHSLDPSMLIARAVITRRRGKKTYTQSVMVIGQEKGHGAEFRNGGSVKPWGNAKAQQYMRVAETEGIPIHAYIFTPGSYPIEDYPGAAQQIARNIYCMAGLRVPVIAVISEGGSGGAEAIGLADKRLMLSHGYYSVISPEGAAAIEGRLKSGERATPELIEHCAQNLKITAQDNLKFGYIDRIVQEPPLGARPWHFDFFRNLRQEVIRATDEVVVSTRKMPIFKGLALSRLRKPDANLDEMYTRWGLSSNAKDCLRERRQQKFLRLSRQAARDRRPFVTKLAGAAWDWISKPWVSFKYDFYRKHQRRIRTFVEEMDNEWEVFKGRLLAPWHKLTRKLPSKQDSKAKELMALSTWADDSRRLKWNYISPRYKIDRTVTCPNSASYGCLDLWGPDLFAEFAGVCSHCGYHFPMEPEWYVRNVFDAGSVFEFNSEIEAGNPLDFPGFSDRISDAQKKTGAKSGCMTFEARIDNTKMVVAMLMGTFRGGSVGAAEGYKFVEAAQRAAKKRYPFLAYVHGTAGIRIQEGTHGVIQMPRCTVAVRRYIEAGGLYMVLYDTNSFAGPVASFLGCSPYQFAVRSSNIGFAGPGVIKETTGMDIPPKYHRSYRALSRGHIQGIWDRRQVRANLKQALLTIGGRNLYYR
;
A
#
# COMPACT_ATOMS: atom_id res chain seq x y z
N MET A 1 -3.64 -30.61 -47.25
CA MET A 1 -3.17 -29.26 -46.92
C MET A 1 -1.82 -29.36 -46.26
N ASP A 2 -0.95 -28.38 -46.49
CA ASP A 2 0.30 -28.25 -45.74
C ASP A 2 -0.01 -27.92 -44.27
N ASN A 3 0.55 -28.70 -43.35
CA ASN A 3 0.36 -28.56 -41.90
C ASN A 3 0.80 -27.17 -41.40
N ASN A 4 1.71 -26.49 -42.12
CA ASN A 4 2.14 -25.14 -41.77
C ASN A 4 1.07 -24.07 -42.08
N ILE A 5 0.33 -24.24 -43.18
CA ILE A 5 -0.74 -23.32 -43.59
C ILE A 5 -1.92 -23.42 -42.60
N GLU A 6 -2.29 -24.64 -42.20
CA GLU A 6 -3.36 -24.85 -41.21
C GLU A 6 -3.03 -24.18 -39.87
N LYS A 7 -1.79 -24.29 -39.40
CA LYS A 7 -1.33 -23.62 -38.16
C LYS A 7 -1.44 -22.09 -38.26
N ARG A 8 -1.07 -21.50 -39.40
CA ARG A 8 -1.18 -20.05 -39.61
C ARG A 8 -2.64 -19.59 -39.71
N ILE A 9 -3.50 -20.35 -40.39
CA ILE A 9 -4.96 -20.09 -40.40
C ILE A 9 -5.52 -20.12 -38.98
N GLN A 10 -5.13 -21.11 -38.17
CA GLN A 10 -5.56 -21.18 -36.77
C GLN A 10 -5.05 -19.97 -35.96
N SER A 11 -3.79 -19.56 -36.15
CA SER A 11 -3.24 -18.35 -35.51
C SER A 11 -4.03 -17.08 -35.88
N LEU A 12 -4.46 -16.94 -37.13
CA LEU A 12 -5.32 -15.84 -37.57
C LEU A 12 -6.71 -15.89 -36.94
N ARG A 13 -7.30 -17.08 -36.79
CA ARG A 13 -8.57 -17.25 -36.05
C ARG A 13 -8.42 -16.84 -34.59
N ASP A 14 -7.33 -17.22 -33.94
CA ASP A 14 -7.06 -16.85 -32.55
C ASP A 14 -6.85 -15.33 -32.40
N ARG A 15 -6.23 -14.67 -33.40
CA ARG A 15 -6.15 -13.19 -33.47
C ARG A 15 -7.51 -12.54 -33.65
N LEU A 16 -8.38 -13.13 -34.47
CA LEU A 16 -9.74 -12.62 -34.66
C LEU A 16 -10.58 -12.75 -33.38
N SER A 17 -10.54 -13.91 -32.72
CA SER A 17 -11.22 -14.12 -31.42
C SER A 17 -10.75 -13.09 -30.39
N TYR A 18 -9.44 -12.90 -30.30
CA TYR A 18 -8.85 -11.90 -29.40
C TYR A 18 -9.38 -10.48 -29.63
N LEU A 19 -9.47 -10.08 -30.90
CA LEU A 19 -9.97 -8.76 -31.29
C LEU A 19 -11.43 -8.59 -30.86
N VAL A 20 -12.28 -9.60 -31.09
CA VAL A 20 -13.68 -9.58 -30.67
C VAL A 20 -13.82 -9.48 -29.14
N ASP A 21 -13.01 -10.23 -28.40
CA ASP A 21 -13.02 -10.26 -26.94
C ASP A 21 -12.61 -8.93 -26.30
N ILE A 22 -11.54 -8.30 -26.81
CA ILE A 22 -11.06 -7.01 -26.28
C ILE A 22 -12.05 -5.89 -26.51
N PHE A 23 -12.65 -5.83 -27.70
CA PHE A 23 -13.55 -4.74 -28.05
C PHE A 23 -14.99 -4.99 -27.56
N ALA A 24 -15.27 -6.16 -26.96
CA ALA A 24 -16.58 -6.53 -26.42
C ALA A 24 -17.73 -6.26 -27.40
N GLY A 25 -17.51 -6.57 -28.68
CA GLY A 25 -18.49 -6.34 -29.76
C GLY A 25 -18.54 -4.92 -30.31
N LYS A 26 -17.60 -4.02 -29.94
CA LYS A 26 -17.33 -2.77 -30.67
C LYS A 26 -16.58 -3.08 -31.97
N HIS A 27 -16.71 -2.23 -32.99
CA HIS A 27 -16.07 -2.38 -34.31
C HIS A 27 -16.43 -3.68 -35.07
N LYS A 28 -17.71 -4.07 -35.04
CA LYS A 28 -18.21 -5.29 -35.70
C LYS A 28 -17.84 -5.37 -37.18
N ASP A 29 -17.92 -4.26 -37.90
CA ASP A 29 -17.63 -4.22 -39.34
C ASP A 29 -16.20 -4.66 -39.66
N ASN A 30 -15.22 -4.24 -38.85
CA ASN A 30 -13.82 -4.65 -39.02
C ASN A 30 -13.63 -6.14 -38.71
N ALA A 31 -14.31 -6.65 -37.67
CA ALA A 31 -14.25 -8.06 -37.31
C ALA A 31 -14.89 -8.96 -38.39
N GLN A 32 -16.06 -8.56 -38.91
CA GLN A 32 -16.76 -9.25 -39.99
C GLN A 32 -15.93 -9.27 -41.27
N LEU A 33 -15.31 -8.14 -41.65
CA LEU A 33 -14.42 -8.07 -42.80
C LEU A 33 -13.27 -9.07 -42.70
N LEU A 34 -12.62 -9.16 -41.54
CA LEU A 34 -11.52 -10.10 -41.31
C LEU A 34 -12.00 -11.56 -41.33
N GLU A 35 -13.17 -11.82 -40.74
CA GLU A 35 -13.80 -13.15 -40.73
C GLU A 35 -14.15 -13.64 -42.14
N GLU A 36 -14.78 -12.79 -42.95
CA GLU A 36 -15.14 -13.10 -44.34
C GLU A 36 -13.90 -13.39 -45.19
N LYS A 37 -12.87 -12.55 -45.08
CA LYS A 37 -11.60 -12.75 -45.82
C LYS A 37 -10.89 -14.03 -45.40
N LEU A 38 -10.84 -14.32 -44.10
CA LEU A 38 -10.22 -15.54 -43.58
C LEU A 38 -11.00 -16.80 -43.98
N THR A 39 -12.33 -16.74 -43.95
CA THR A 39 -13.20 -17.87 -44.31
C THR A 39 -13.16 -18.14 -45.82
N SER A 40 -13.19 -17.08 -46.63
CA SER A 40 -13.01 -17.15 -48.09
C SER A 40 -11.66 -17.75 -48.46
N PHE A 41 -10.58 -17.29 -47.82
CA PHE A 41 -9.24 -17.85 -48.02
C PHE A 41 -9.20 -19.34 -47.63
N ALA A 42 -9.68 -19.69 -46.44
CA ALA A 42 -9.69 -21.08 -45.96
C ALA A 42 -10.51 -22.01 -46.88
N ALA A 43 -11.61 -21.53 -47.47
CA ALA A 43 -12.40 -22.27 -48.43
C ALA A 43 -11.65 -22.50 -49.76
N ARG A 44 -10.99 -21.47 -50.29
CA ARG A 44 -10.23 -21.56 -51.55
C ARG A 44 -8.99 -22.46 -51.42
N VAL A 45 -8.29 -22.44 -50.27
CA VAL A 45 -7.19 -23.39 -50.01
C VAL A 45 -7.73 -24.84 -49.92
N ARG A 46 -8.95 -25.06 -49.40
CA ARG A 46 -9.59 -26.40 -49.37
C ARG A 46 -9.97 -26.90 -50.75
N ALA A 47 -10.45 -26.00 -51.62
CA ALA A 47 -10.84 -26.32 -52.98
C ALA A 47 -9.64 -26.59 -53.91
N GLY A 48 -8.43 -26.12 -53.55
CA GLY A 48 -7.22 -26.26 -54.38
C GLY A 48 -7.11 -25.17 -55.46
N ASP A 49 -7.88 -24.08 -55.34
CA ASP A 49 -8.01 -23.03 -56.36
C ASP A 49 -6.87 -21.98 -56.33
N ILE A 50 -5.80 -22.23 -55.58
CA ILE A 50 -4.73 -21.23 -55.34
C ILE A 50 -3.38 -21.80 -55.78
N GLU A 51 -2.76 -21.15 -56.78
CA GLU A 51 -1.42 -21.50 -57.28
C GLU A 51 -0.32 -21.25 -56.25
N ASP A 52 -0.38 -20.12 -55.51
CA ASP A 52 0.53 -19.81 -54.39
C ASP A 52 -0.24 -19.46 -53.09
N PRO A 53 -0.54 -20.47 -52.24
CA PRO A 53 -1.20 -20.27 -50.96
C PRO A 53 -0.41 -19.39 -49.98
N TYR A 54 0.92 -19.29 -50.12
CA TYR A 54 1.76 -18.55 -49.19
C TYR A 54 1.72 -17.05 -49.43
N ALA A 55 1.76 -16.61 -50.69
CA ALA A 55 1.62 -15.20 -51.04
C ALA A 55 0.26 -14.64 -50.63
N GLU A 56 -0.83 -15.37 -50.91
CA GLU A 56 -2.16 -14.92 -50.56
C GLU A 56 -2.37 -14.89 -49.03
N LEU A 57 -1.84 -15.88 -48.30
CA LEU A 57 -1.85 -15.85 -46.83
C LEU A 57 -1.13 -14.63 -46.25
N ALA A 58 0.02 -14.24 -46.83
CA ALA A 58 0.74 -13.04 -46.41
C ALA A 58 -0.12 -11.77 -46.58
N THR A 59 -0.90 -11.67 -47.66
CA THR A 59 -1.83 -10.53 -47.84
C THR A 59 -2.92 -10.48 -46.79
N VAL A 60 -3.44 -11.63 -46.35
CA VAL A 60 -4.41 -11.70 -45.25
C VAL A 60 -3.74 -11.30 -43.93
N GLU A 61 -2.53 -11.77 -43.65
CA GLU A 61 -1.77 -11.38 -42.45
C GLU A 61 -1.45 -9.88 -42.40
N ASP A 62 -1.15 -9.27 -43.55
CA ASP A 62 -0.95 -7.83 -43.68
C ASP A 62 -2.24 -7.05 -43.42
N LEU A 63 -3.39 -7.55 -43.92
CA LEU A 63 -4.69 -6.98 -43.62
C LEU A 63 -5.00 -7.01 -42.11
N PHE A 64 -4.76 -8.14 -41.45
CA PHE A 64 -4.88 -8.24 -39.99
C PHE A 64 -4.00 -7.21 -39.29
N SER A 65 -2.72 -7.14 -39.67
CA SER A 65 -1.76 -6.21 -39.07
C SER A 65 -2.14 -4.73 -39.29
N TYR A 66 -2.72 -4.41 -40.45
CA TYR A 66 -3.26 -3.08 -40.76
C TYR A 66 -4.46 -2.73 -39.87
N VAL A 67 -5.43 -3.65 -39.74
CA VAL A 67 -6.62 -3.44 -38.91
C VAL A 67 -6.24 -3.30 -37.43
N GLU A 68 -5.35 -4.14 -36.92
CA GLU A 68 -4.85 -4.06 -35.54
C GLU A 68 -4.18 -2.71 -35.25
N ARG A 69 -3.32 -2.22 -36.16
CA ARG A 69 -2.70 -0.89 -36.03
C ARG A 69 -3.70 0.25 -36.10
N ARG A 70 -4.74 0.12 -36.93
CA ARG A 70 -5.82 1.12 -37.02
C ARG A 70 -6.61 1.17 -35.71
N LEU A 71 -6.96 0.01 -35.15
CA LEU A 71 -7.72 -0.11 -33.90
C LEU A 71 -6.91 0.31 -32.67
N GLU A 72 -5.59 0.14 -32.69
CA GLU A 72 -4.68 0.59 -31.63
C GLU A 72 -4.85 2.09 -31.32
N GLY A 73 -5.08 2.92 -32.34
CA GLY A 73 -5.29 4.36 -32.18
C GLY A 73 -6.60 4.73 -31.48
N SER A 74 -7.57 3.82 -31.39
CA SER A 74 -8.90 4.05 -30.81
C SER A 74 -9.15 3.33 -29.48
N ILE A 75 -8.13 2.71 -28.88
CA ILE A 75 -8.27 1.94 -27.63
C ILE A 75 -8.66 2.86 -26.46
N THR A 76 -9.75 2.52 -25.77
CA THR A 76 -10.18 3.21 -24.55
C THR A 76 -9.50 2.66 -23.29
N ALA A 77 -9.65 3.35 -22.15
CA ALA A 77 -9.12 2.87 -20.87
C ALA A 77 -9.68 1.49 -20.48
N MET A 78 -10.94 1.21 -20.80
CA MET A 78 -11.55 -0.10 -20.50
C MET A 78 -11.06 -1.19 -21.47
N ASP A 79 -10.81 -0.86 -22.73
CA ASP A 79 -10.23 -1.81 -23.70
C ASP A 79 -8.81 -2.21 -23.26
N LYS A 80 -8.01 -1.27 -22.72
CA LYS A 80 -6.73 -1.59 -22.06
C LYS A 80 -6.89 -2.56 -20.89
N VAL A 81 -7.92 -2.38 -20.05
CA VAL A 81 -8.22 -3.32 -18.96
C VAL A 81 -8.57 -4.71 -19.51
N ARG A 82 -9.33 -4.80 -20.60
CA ARG A 82 -9.67 -6.07 -21.26
C ARG A 82 -8.43 -6.74 -21.86
N ILE A 83 -7.59 -5.99 -22.58
CA ILE A 83 -6.27 -6.45 -23.08
C ILE A 83 -5.48 -7.04 -21.91
N VAL A 84 -5.35 -6.27 -20.82
CA VAL A 84 -4.55 -6.65 -19.65
C VAL A 84 -5.02 -7.96 -19.02
N ARG A 85 -6.33 -8.16 -18.97
CA ARG A 85 -6.93 -9.33 -18.33
C ARG A 85 -7.02 -10.56 -19.23
N HIS A 86 -6.72 -10.42 -20.52
CA HIS A 86 -6.90 -11.50 -21.49
C HIS A 86 -5.90 -12.66 -21.26
N PRO A 87 -6.32 -13.94 -21.33
CA PRO A 87 -5.44 -15.09 -21.10
C PRO A 87 -4.26 -15.21 -22.07
N GLN A 88 -4.42 -14.77 -23.31
CA GLN A 88 -3.35 -14.77 -24.33
C GLN A 88 -2.27 -13.68 -24.11
N ARG A 89 -2.43 -12.81 -23.11
CA ARG A 89 -1.42 -11.78 -22.80
C ARG A 89 -0.27 -12.37 -22.01
N VAL A 90 0.92 -11.78 -22.16
CA VAL A 90 2.12 -12.19 -21.43
C VAL A 90 1.89 -12.29 -19.92
N CYS A 91 2.44 -13.34 -19.32
CA CYS A 91 2.51 -13.55 -17.88
C CYS A 91 3.94 -13.43 -17.35
N LEU A 92 4.12 -13.58 -16.03
CA LEU A 92 5.45 -13.48 -15.41
C LEU A 92 6.35 -14.66 -15.79
N ARG A 93 5.79 -15.86 -16.00
CA ARG A 93 6.58 -17.01 -16.51
C ARG A 93 7.16 -16.73 -17.90
N ASP A 94 6.36 -16.20 -18.82
CA ASP A 94 6.85 -15.84 -20.17
C ASP A 94 7.98 -14.81 -20.07
N ILE A 95 7.87 -13.86 -19.15
CA ILE A 95 8.92 -12.87 -18.89
C ILE A 95 10.18 -13.55 -18.33
N LEU A 96 10.05 -14.49 -17.39
CA LEU A 96 11.19 -15.20 -16.82
C LEU A 96 11.98 -15.97 -17.88
N GLU A 97 11.26 -16.65 -18.78
CA GLU A 97 11.83 -17.45 -19.87
C GLU A 97 12.52 -16.60 -20.95
N ASN A 98 11.96 -15.43 -21.28
CA ASN A 98 12.43 -14.63 -22.42
C ASN A 98 13.30 -13.41 -22.03
N VAL A 99 13.25 -12.93 -20.79
CA VAL A 99 14.02 -11.75 -20.33
C VAL A 99 15.32 -12.13 -19.65
N TYR A 100 15.37 -13.27 -18.95
CA TYR A 100 16.53 -13.71 -18.17
C TYR A 100 17.20 -14.91 -18.86
N ASP A 101 18.51 -15.07 -18.68
CA ASP A 101 19.24 -16.15 -19.37
C ASP A 101 19.08 -17.51 -18.67
N ASN A 102 18.89 -17.47 -17.35
CA ASN A 102 18.57 -18.63 -16.54
C ASN A 102 17.81 -18.18 -15.30
N PHE A 103 16.88 -18.98 -14.81
CA PHE A 103 16.19 -18.74 -13.56
C PHE A 103 15.92 -20.05 -12.82
N THR A 104 15.86 -19.94 -11.50
CA THR A 104 15.44 -21.03 -10.62
C THR A 104 14.33 -20.48 -9.73
N GLU A 105 13.14 -21.04 -9.85
CA GLU A 105 12.04 -20.70 -8.96
C GLU A 105 12.38 -21.10 -7.53
N VAL A 106 12.10 -20.22 -6.57
CA VAL A 106 12.42 -20.42 -5.17
C VAL A 106 11.12 -20.44 -4.36
N GLY A 107 10.83 -21.60 -3.79
CA GLY A 107 9.57 -21.91 -3.12
C GLY A 107 9.17 -23.37 -3.31
N GLY A 108 7.98 -23.73 -2.83
CA GLY A 108 7.38 -25.02 -3.17
C GLY A 108 6.94 -25.05 -4.63
N GLN A 109 6.85 -26.25 -5.21
CA GLN A 109 6.38 -26.48 -6.57
C GLN A 109 4.84 -26.55 -6.58
N ASP A 110 4.22 -25.86 -7.54
CA ASP A 110 2.78 -25.91 -7.83
C ASP A 110 1.89 -25.88 -6.57
N GLU A 111 1.15 -26.95 -6.32
CA GLU A 111 0.21 -27.09 -5.18
C GLU A 111 0.90 -27.10 -3.81
N HIS A 112 2.18 -27.44 -3.78
CA HIS A 112 2.99 -27.41 -2.56
C HIS A 112 3.64 -26.04 -2.32
N SER A 113 3.48 -25.07 -3.23
CA SER A 113 3.83 -23.68 -2.98
C SER A 113 2.90 -23.09 -1.93
N LEU A 114 3.45 -22.28 -1.01
CA LEU A 114 2.63 -21.52 -0.06
C LEU A 114 1.53 -20.76 -0.79
N ASP A 115 1.92 -19.96 -1.78
CA ASP A 115 1.01 -19.25 -2.67
C ASP A 115 1.54 -19.34 -4.10
N PRO A 116 0.85 -20.02 -5.03
CA PRO A 116 1.23 -20.06 -6.44
C PRO A 116 1.00 -18.73 -7.15
N SER A 117 0.16 -17.83 -6.61
CA SER A 117 -0.09 -16.49 -7.18
C SER A 117 1.10 -15.55 -7.02
N MET A 118 2.00 -15.80 -6.06
CA MET A 118 3.23 -15.04 -5.87
C MET A 118 4.42 -15.89 -6.31
N LEU A 119 5.00 -15.60 -7.47
CA LEU A 119 6.16 -16.32 -7.99
C LEU A 119 7.44 -15.59 -7.59
N ILE A 120 8.42 -16.35 -7.10
CA ILE A 120 9.74 -15.85 -6.73
C ILE A 120 10.78 -16.69 -7.44
N ALA A 121 11.73 -16.05 -8.10
CA ALA A 121 12.78 -16.73 -8.83
C ALA A 121 14.12 -16.03 -8.64
N ARG A 122 15.18 -16.83 -8.48
CA ARG A 122 16.55 -16.35 -8.59
C ARG A 122 16.93 -16.42 -10.06
N ALA A 123 17.15 -15.27 -10.67
CA ALA A 123 17.45 -15.17 -12.10
C ALA A 123 18.86 -14.64 -12.35
N VAL A 124 19.34 -14.85 -13.56
CA VAL A 124 20.69 -14.49 -14.00
C VAL A 124 20.62 -13.67 -15.29
N ILE A 125 21.39 -12.58 -15.31
CA ILE A 125 21.62 -11.74 -16.49
C ILE A 125 23.11 -11.78 -16.83
N THR A 126 23.39 -12.10 -18.08
CA THR A 126 24.71 -12.26 -18.67
C THR A 126 24.95 -11.11 -19.61
N ARG A 127 26.05 -10.40 -19.40
CA ARG A 127 26.48 -9.27 -20.22
C ARG A 127 27.88 -9.52 -20.77
N ARG A 128 28.14 -9.02 -21.97
CA ARG A 128 29.45 -9.14 -22.62
C ARG A 128 30.13 -7.77 -22.59
N ARG A 129 31.43 -7.74 -22.30
CA ARG A 129 32.26 -6.53 -22.47
C ARG A 129 33.55 -6.94 -23.17
N GLY A 130 33.63 -6.64 -24.46
CA GLY A 130 34.68 -7.18 -25.33
C GLY A 130 34.60 -8.71 -25.35
N LYS A 131 35.73 -9.38 -25.08
CA LYS A 131 35.81 -10.86 -25.02
C LYS A 131 35.40 -11.47 -23.67
N LYS A 132 35.07 -10.66 -22.66
CA LYS A 132 34.73 -11.16 -21.31
C LYS A 132 33.23 -11.19 -21.09
N THR A 133 32.74 -12.29 -20.54
CA THR A 133 31.34 -12.49 -20.13
C THR A 133 31.22 -12.28 -18.63
N TYR A 134 30.23 -11.49 -18.22
CA TYR A 134 29.95 -11.20 -16.81
C TYR A 134 28.52 -11.62 -16.49
N THR A 135 28.38 -12.36 -15.40
CA THR A 135 27.11 -12.90 -14.93
C THR A 135 26.69 -12.17 -13.66
N GLN A 136 25.45 -11.68 -13.60
CA GLN A 136 24.89 -10.97 -12.45
C GLN A 136 23.58 -11.61 -12.03
N SER A 137 23.44 -11.90 -10.73
CA SER A 137 22.21 -12.45 -10.16
C SER A 137 21.21 -11.35 -9.81
N VAL A 138 19.93 -11.70 -9.90
CA VAL A 138 18.77 -10.85 -9.58
C VAL A 138 17.74 -11.69 -8.83
N MET A 139 17.07 -11.08 -7.85
CA MET A 139 15.85 -11.66 -7.28
C MET A 139 14.64 -11.15 -8.05
N VAL A 140 13.89 -12.05 -8.69
CA VAL A 140 12.63 -11.73 -9.35
C VAL A 140 11.48 -12.08 -8.41
N ILE A 141 10.58 -11.13 -8.17
CA ILE A 141 9.39 -11.31 -7.34
C ILE A 141 8.20 -10.78 -8.13
N GLY A 142 7.13 -11.53 -8.28
CA GLY A 142 5.95 -10.97 -8.95
C GLY A 142 4.71 -11.81 -8.81
N GLN A 143 3.60 -11.22 -9.23
CA GLN A 143 2.34 -11.93 -9.31
C GLN A 143 2.26 -12.70 -10.62
N GLU A 144 1.72 -13.92 -10.57
CA GLU A 144 1.50 -14.75 -11.74
C GLU A 144 0.01 -15.02 -11.91
N LYS A 145 -0.53 -14.58 -13.05
CA LYS A 145 -1.95 -14.68 -13.40
C LYS A 145 -2.23 -15.69 -14.50
N GLY A 146 -1.29 -15.92 -15.42
CA GLY A 146 -1.53 -16.56 -16.71
C GLY A 146 -1.81 -18.06 -16.58
N HIS A 147 -0.75 -18.87 -16.62
CA HIS A 147 -0.88 -20.32 -16.58
C HIS A 147 -1.61 -20.75 -15.30
N GLY A 148 -2.76 -21.44 -15.41
CA GLY A 148 -3.54 -21.84 -14.23
C GLY A 148 -4.16 -20.68 -13.45
N ALA A 149 -4.74 -19.70 -14.14
CA ALA A 149 -5.38 -18.52 -13.53
C ALA A 149 -6.37 -18.86 -12.40
N GLU A 150 -7.16 -19.92 -12.55
CA GLU A 150 -8.09 -20.39 -11.51
C GLU A 150 -7.35 -20.83 -10.24
N PHE A 151 -6.33 -21.67 -10.42
CA PHE A 151 -5.43 -22.12 -9.35
C PHE A 151 -4.70 -20.95 -8.66
N ARG A 152 -4.39 -19.89 -9.43
CA ARG A 152 -3.68 -18.69 -8.98
C ARG A 152 -4.57 -17.51 -8.64
N ASN A 153 -5.88 -17.71 -8.43
CA ASN A 153 -6.84 -16.65 -8.05
C ASN A 153 -6.75 -15.40 -8.96
N GLY A 154 -6.47 -15.59 -10.25
CA GLY A 154 -6.26 -14.52 -11.23
C GLY A 154 -5.11 -13.57 -10.91
N GLY A 155 -4.08 -14.00 -10.15
CA GLY A 155 -2.98 -13.16 -9.67
C GLY A 155 -3.30 -12.40 -8.37
N SER A 156 -4.43 -12.71 -7.72
CA SER A 156 -4.78 -12.16 -6.40
C SER A 156 -4.07 -12.89 -5.29
N VAL A 157 -2.97 -12.31 -4.82
CA VAL A 157 -2.08 -12.93 -3.82
C VAL A 157 -2.74 -12.97 -2.44
N LYS A 158 -2.60 -14.12 -1.77
CA LYS A 158 -3.05 -14.36 -0.41
C LYS A 158 -2.01 -13.86 0.61
N PRO A 159 -2.38 -13.70 1.90
CA PRO A 159 -1.48 -13.12 2.91
C PRO A 159 -0.11 -13.82 3.00
N TRP A 160 -0.06 -15.14 2.93
CA TRP A 160 1.17 -15.91 2.98
C TRP A 160 2.05 -15.77 1.73
N GLY A 161 1.47 -15.52 0.56
CA GLY A 161 2.24 -15.15 -0.64
C GLY A 161 2.96 -13.82 -0.47
N ASN A 162 2.28 -12.82 0.12
CA ASN A 162 2.91 -11.56 0.50
C ASN A 162 4.01 -11.76 1.57
N ALA A 163 3.83 -12.69 2.52
CA ALA A 163 4.86 -13.03 3.49
C ALA A 163 6.09 -13.69 2.82
N LYS A 164 5.86 -14.58 1.85
CA LYS A 164 6.89 -15.17 0.99
C LYS A 164 7.69 -14.07 0.29
N ALA A 165 7.01 -13.10 -0.33
CA ALA A 165 7.68 -11.97 -0.98
C ALA A 165 8.55 -11.18 0.00
N GLN A 166 8.07 -10.89 1.22
CA GLN A 166 8.85 -10.19 2.24
C GLN A 166 10.14 -10.93 2.62
N GLN A 167 10.05 -12.25 2.79
CA GLN A 167 11.19 -13.09 3.13
C GLN A 167 12.28 -12.98 2.05
N TYR A 168 11.93 -13.15 0.78
CA TYR A 168 12.92 -13.12 -0.30
C TYR A 168 13.42 -11.72 -0.64
N MET A 169 12.67 -10.66 -0.34
CA MET A 169 13.20 -9.29 -0.35
C MET A 169 14.38 -9.14 0.65
N ARG A 170 14.29 -9.77 1.83
CA ARG A 170 15.39 -9.77 2.82
C ARG A 170 16.55 -10.67 2.41
N VAL A 171 16.28 -11.79 1.75
CA VAL A 171 17.32 -12.64 1.15
C VAL A 171 18.09 -11.84 0.11
N ALA A 172 17.40 -11.17 -0.81
CA ALA A 172 18.04 -10.30 -1.82
C ALA A 172 18.88 -9.19 -1.17
N GLU A 173 18.40 -8.57 -0.08
CA GLU A 173 19.19 -7.59 0.67
C GLU A 173 20.46 -8.21 1.31
N THR A 174 20.36 -9.43 1.82
CA THR A 174 21.47 -10.17 2.44
C THR A 174 22.53 -10.55 1.41
N GLU A 175 22.12 -11.05 0.25
CA GLU A 175 23.01 -11.38 -0.87
C GLU A 175 23.56 -10.12 -1.57
N GLY A 176 22.89 -8.97 -1.41
CA GLY A 176 23.28 -7.72 -2.06
C GLY A 176 22.96 -7.67 -3.56
N ILE A 177 21.93 -8.42 -3.99
CA ILE A 177 21.47 -8.47 -5.38
C ILE A 177 20.23 -7.57 -5.57
N PRO A 178 20.02 -6.99 -6.77
CA PRO A 178 18.83 -6.19 -7.04
C PRO A 178 17.56 -7.04 -7.10
N ILE A 179 16.42 -6.37 -6.92
CA ILE A 179 15.09 -6.97 -6.99
C ILE A 179 14.36 -6.42 -8.22
N HIS A 180 13.88 -7.30 -9.08
CA HIS A 180 12.94 -6.96 -10.16
C HIS A 180 11.55 -7.44 -9.76
N ALA A 181 10.66 -6.48 -9.51
CA ALA A 181 9.28 -6.71 -9.12
C ALA A 181 8.35 -6.62 -10.33
N TYR A 182 7.53 -7.64 -10.58
CA TYR A 182 6.55 -7.64 -11.67
C TYR A 182 5.12 -7.66 -11.11
N ILE A 183 4.36 -6.63 -11.46
CA ILE A 183 3.03 -6.38 -10.89
C ILE A 183 1.96 -6.76 -11.92
N PHE A 184 1.30 -7.89 -11.63
CA PHE A 184 0.29 -8.55 -12.46
C PHE A 184 -0.87 -9.00 -11.55
N THR A 185 -1.55 -8.03 -10.94
CA THR A 185 -2.60 -8.30 -9.95
C THR A 185 -3.83 -7.40 -10.16
N PRO A 186 -5.04 -7.97 -10.21
CA PRO A 186 -6.28 -7.19 -10.15
C PRO A 186 -6.50 -6.57 -8.76
N GLY A 187 -5.85 -7.12 -7.73
CA GLY A 187 -5.96 -6.71 -6.33
C GLY A 187 -5.46 -7.82 -5.39
N SER A 188 -5.29 -7.51 -4.11
CA SER A 188 -4.97 -8.56 -3.12
C SER A 188 -6.19 -9.44 -2.86
N TYR A 189 -5.96 -10.71 -2.53
CA TYR A 189 -7.03 -11.59 -2.08
C TYR A 189 -7.70 -10.99 -0.83
N PRO A 190 -9.04 -10.85 -0.81
CA PRO A 190 -9.71 -9.95 0.13
C PRO A 190 -9.94 -10.56 1.52
N ILE A 191 -9.70 -11.87 1.68
CA ILE A 191 -9.94 -12.59 2.94
C ILE A 191 -8.82 -12.29 3.96
N GLU A 192 -9.24 -11.85 5.14
CA GLU A 192 -8.39 -11.63 6.33
C GLU A 192 -8.06 -12.91 7.11
N ASP A 193 -7.44 -13.90 6.45
CA ASP A 193 -6.87 -15.07 7.12
C ASP A 193 -5.51 -14.76 7.73
N TYR A 194 -5.13 -15.43 8.82
CA TYR A 194 -3.81 -15.26 9.43
C TYR A 194 -2.71 -15.54 8.38
N PRO A 195 -1.69 -14.66 8.23
CA PRO A 195 -1.26 -13.54 9.07
C PRO A 195 -1.94 -12.16 8.85
N GLY A 196 -2.99 -12.10 8.03
CA GLY A 196 -3.78 -10.91 7.71
C GLY A 196 -3.37 -10.27 6.39
N ALA A 197 -4.33 -10.07 5.49
CA ALA A 197 -4.08 -9.45 4.18
C ALA A 197 -3.58 -8.02 4.34
N ALA A 198 -4.30 -7.18 5.11
CA ALA A 198 -3.87 -5.81 5.36
C ALA A 198 -2.52 -5.75 6.08
N GLN A 199 -2.36 -6.55 7.13
CA GLN A 199 -1.14 -6.54 7.95
C GLN A 199 0.09 -6.95 7.14
N GLN A 200 -0.03 -7.94 6.27
CA GLN A 200 1.11 -8.36 5.47
C GLN A 200 1.47 -7.38 4.36
N ILE A 201 0.48 -6.74 3.71
CA ILE A 201 0.76 -5.64 2.75
C ILE A 201 1.48 -4.49 3.46
N ALA A 202 1.02 -4.10 4.65
CA ALA A 202 1.64 -3.04 5.44
C ALA A 202 3.10 -3.37 5.78
N ARG A 203 3.37 -4.60 6.19
CA ARG A 203 4.73 -5.11 6.48
C ARG A 203 5.63 -5.13 5.25
N ASN A 204 5.08 -5.43 4.07
CA ASN A 204 5.85 -5.42 2.83
C ASN A 204 6.22 -3.99 2.43
N ILE A 205 5.26 -3.06 2.39
CA ILE A 205 5.53 -1.65 2.10
C ILE A 205 6.57 -1.08 3.08
N TYR A 206 6.42 -1.38 4.37
CA TYR A 206 7.38 -0.99 5.40
C TYR A 206 8.77 -1.59 5.14
N CYS A 207 8.85 -2.87 4.75
CA CYS A 207 10.10 -3.56 4.41
C CYS A 207 10.79 -2.89 3.20
N MET A 208 10.07 -2.68 2.10
CA MET A 208 10.58 -2.10 0.86
C MET A 208 11.11 -0.67 1.04
N ALA A 209 10.47 0.12 1.89
CA ALA A 209 10.94 1.45 2.27
C ALA A 209 12.32 1.45 2.95
N GLY A 210 12.76 0.30 3.47
CA GLY A 210 14.04 0.11 4.16
C GLY A 210 15.13 -0.63 3.39
N LEU A 211 14.79 -1.30 2.28
CA LEU A 211 15.74 -2.17 1.57
C LEU A 211 16.97 -1.41 1.08
N ARG A 212 18.15 -2.00 1.23
CA ARG A 212 19.43 -1.41 0.81
C ARG A 212 19.94 -1.90 -0.55
N VAL A 213 19.11 -2.62 -1.30
CA VAL A 213 19.39 -3.07 -2.67
C VAL A 213 18.49 -2.36 -3.68
N PRO A 214 18.90 -2.22 -4.95
CA PRO A 214 18.07 -1.63 -6.00
C PRO A 214 16.77 -2.41 -6.18
N VAL A 215 15.64 -1.70 -6.32
CA VAL A 215 14.33 -2.29 -6.60
C VAL A 215 13.76 -1.64 -7.84
N ILE A 216 13.44 -2.45 -8.85
CA ILE A 216 12.79 -2.01 -10.09
C ILE A 216 11.41 -2.67 -10.15
N ALA A 217 10.34 -1.91 -10.28
CA ALA A 217 8.99 -2.44 -10.45
C ALA A 217 8.52 -2.24 -11.89
N VAL A 218 7.91 -3.27 -12.48
CA VAL A 218 7.26 -3.23 -13.79
C VAL A 218 5.78 -3.50 -13.60
N ILE A 219 4.94 -2.54 -13.98
CA ILE A 219 3.49 -2.61 -13.81
C ILE A 219 2.81 -3.02 -15.12
N SER A 220 2.06 -4.11 -15.07
CA SER A 220 1.16 -4.56 -16.12
C SER A 220 -0.29 -4.42 -15.66
N GLU A 221 -0.65 -5.10 -14.58
CA GLU A 221 -1.96 -5.03 -13.94
C GLU A 221 -1.76 -4.55 -12.50
N GLY A 222 -2.05 -3.28 -12.23
CA GLY A 222 -1.78 -2.63 -10.95
C GLY A 222 -3.03 -2.39 -10.12
N GLY A 223 -3.52 -3.41 -9.41
CA GLY A 223 -4.67 -3.32 -8.52
C GLY A 223 -4.36 -2.85 -7.09
N SER A 224 -4.63 -1.58 -6.79
CA SER A 224 -4.75 -1.03 -5.42
C SER A 224 -3.62 -1.45 -4.46
N GLY A 225 -3.97 -1.91 -3.25
CA GLY A 225 -3.02 -2.40 -2.25
C GLY A 225 -2.27 -3.67 -2.66
N GLY A 226 -2.80 -4.50 -3.58
CA GLY A 226 -2.09 -5.67 -4.10
C GLY A 226 -0.89 -5.28 -4.95
N ALA A 227 -1.02 -4.22 -5.75
CA ALA A 227 0.09 -3.65 -6.50
C ALA A 227 1.15 -3.04 -5.58
N GLU A 228 0.73 -2.28 -4.57
CA GLU A 228 1.66 -1.62 -3.63
C GLU A 228 2.36 -2.60 -2.69
N ALA A 229 1.83 -3.82 -2.50
CA ALA A 229 2.48 -4.87 -1.71
C ALA A 229 3.90 -5.22 -2.22
N ILE A 230 4.18 -5.02 -3.50
CA ILE A 230 5.51 -5.19 -4.11
C ILE A 230 5.92 -4.01 -5.01
N GLY A 231 5.22 -2.87 -4.92
CA GLY A 231 5.35 -1.73 -5.85
C GLY A 231 6.21 -0.57 -5.40
N LEU A 232 6.66 -0.53 -4.14
CA LEU A 232 7.56 0.51 -3.64
C LEU A 232 8.99 0.30 -4.18
N ALA A 233 9.34 0.99 -5.26
CA ALA A 233 10.59 0.78 -6.00
C ALA A 233 11.41 2.07 -6.24
N ASP A 234 12.70 1.92 -6.54
CA ASP A 234 13.56 3.04 -6.95
C ASP A 234 13.16 3.56 -8.33
N LYS A 235 12.83 2.64 -9.24
CA LYS A 235 12.25 2.92 -10.56
C LYS A 235 10.99 2.10 -10.78
N ARG A 236 9.96 2.74 -11.31
CA ARG A 236 8.67 2.17 -11.67
C ARG A 236 8.51 2.30 -13.18
N LEU A 237 8.51 1.17 -13.87
CA LEU A 237 8.18 1.05 -15.28
C LEU A 237 6.72 0.59 -15.41
N MET A 238 6.10 0.87 -16.54
CA MET A 238 4.74 0.39 -16.81
C MET A 238 4.61 0.03 -18.28
N LEU A 239 3.95 -1.08 -18.57
CA LEU A 239 3.67 -1.48 -19.95
C LEU A 239 2.62 -0.52 -20.56
N SER A 240 2.70 -0.21 -21.86
CA SER A 240 1.88 0.83 -22.52
C SER A 240 0.37 0.60 -22.45
N HIS A 241 -0.06 -0.67 -22.42
CA HIS A 241 -1.45 -1.09 -22.27
C HIS A 241 -1.79 -1.47 -20.82
N GLY A 242 -0.79 -1.50 -19.95
CA GLY A 242 -0.98 -1.71 -18.52
C GLY A 242 -1.89 -0.65 -17.88
N TYR A 243 -2.49 -1.01 -16.76
CA TYR A 243 -3.24 -0.07 -15.92
C TYR A 243 -2.75 -0.08 -14.48
N TYR A 244 -2.91 1.05 -13.80
CA TYR A 244 -2.63 1.20 -12.38
C TYR A 244 -3.75 2.01 -11.74
N SER A 245 -4.47 1.40 -10.80
CA SER A 245 -5.74 1.92 -10.29
C SER A 245 -5.92 1.69 -8.79
N VAL A 246 -6.75 2.52 -8.17
CA VAL A 246 -7.18 2.41 -6.76
C VAL A 246 -8.20 1.30 -6.52
N ILE A 247 -8.96 0.95 -7.54
CA ILE A 247 -9.98 -0.08 -7.52
C ILE A 247 -10.22 -0.54 -8.96
N SER A 248 -10.75 -1.74 -9.14
CA SER A 248 -11.26 -2.20 -10.43
C SER A 248 -12.33 -1.22 -10.97
N PRO A 249 -12.41 -0.97 -12.29
CA PRO A 249 -13.50 -0.17 -12.88
C PRO A 249 -14.89 -0.63 -12.47
N GLU A 250 -15.09 -1.95 -12.34
CA GLU A 250 -16.34 -2.57 -11.89
C GLU A 250 -16.71 -2.15 -10.47
N GLY A 251 -15.78 -2.35 -9.51
CA GLY A 251 -15.95 -1.89 -8.13
C GLY A 251 -16.13 -0.37 -7.99
N ALA A 252 -15.49 0.44 -8.85
CA ALA A 252 -15.75 1.89 -8.88
C ALA A 252 -17.18 2.18 -9.33
N ALA A 253 -17.65 1.52 -10.38
CA ALA A 253 -19.01 1.68 -10.88
C ALA A 253 -20.06 1.20 -9.85
N ALA A 254 -19.78 0.13 -9.10
CA ALA A 254 -20.66 -0.33 -8.02
C ALA A 254 -20.79 0.72 -6.90
N ILE A 255 -19.68 1.36 -6.53
CA ILE A 255 -19.66 2.40 -5.49
C ILE A 255 -20.31 3.70 -5.97
N GLU A 256 -20.01 4.16 -7.19
CA GLU A 256 -20.58 5.38 -7.76
C GLU A 256 -22.08 5.21 -8.07
N GLY A 257 -22.48 4.04 -8.55
CA GLY A 257 -23.87 3.66 -8.80
C GLY A 257 -24.69 3.36 -7.54
N ARG A 258 -24.04 3.30 -6.37
CA ARG A 258 -24.66 2.93 -5.07
C ARG A 258 -25.43 1.60 -5.15
N LEU A 259 -24.86 0.64 -5.88
CA LEU A 259 -25.50 -0.65 -6.13
C LEU A 259 -25.61 -1.46 -4.84
N LYS A 260 -26.71 -2.19 -4.69
CA LYS A 260 -26.91 -3.14 -3.59
C LYS A 260 -26.24 -4.47 -3.93
N SER A 261 -26.01 -5.29 -2.90
CA SER A 261 -25.44 -6.62 -3.07
C SER A 261 -26.26 -7.48 -4.04
N GLY A 262 -25.64 -7.89 -5.15
CA GLY A 262 -26.28 -8.69 -6.21
C GLY A 262 -26.63 -7.90 -7.48
N GLU A 263 -26.64 -6.56 -7.43
CA GLU A 263 -26.84 -5.71 -8.62
C GLU A 263 -25.52 -5.53 -9.39
N ARG A 264 -25.58 -5.59 -10.72
CA ARG A 264 -24.41 -5.37 -11.60
C ARG A 264 -24.42 -3.97 -12.17
N ALA A 265 -23.24 -3.36 -12.29
CA ALA A 265 -23.09 -2.06 -12.93
C ALA A 265 -23.34 -2.14 -14.43
N THR A 266 -23.92 -1.09 -15.01
CA THR A 266 -24.08 -0.99 -16.45
C THR A 266 -22.72 -0.86 -17.14
N PRO A 267 -22.52 -1.44 -18.34
CA PRO A 267 -21.25 -1.33 -19.07
C PRO A 267 -20.80 0.12 -19.29
N GLU A 268 -21.75 1.03 -19.56
CA GLU A 268 -21.49 2.46 -19.75
C GLU A 268 -20.89 3.12 -18.50
N LEU A 269 -21.42 2.79 -17.31
CA LEU A 269 -20.91 3.32 -16.06
C LEU A 269 -19.50 2.80 -15.75
N ILE A 270 -19.23 1.53 -16.09
CA ILE A 270 -17.90 0.92 -15.93
C ILE A 270 -16.89 1.64 -16.84
N GLU A 271 -17.23 1.87 -18.10
CA GLU A 271 -16.36 2.58 -19.05
C GLU A 271 -16.11 4.03 -18.63
N HIS A 272 -17.16 4.73 -18.19
CA HIS A 272 -17.07 6.08 -17.65
C HIS A 272 -16.16 6.13 -16.41
N CYS A 273 -16.28 5.16 -15.50
CA CYS A 273 -15.40 5.06 -14.33
C CYS A 273 -13.94 4.77 -14.74
N ALA A 274 -13.71 3.83 -15.66
CA ALA A 274 -12.36 3.51 -16.15
C ALA A 274 -11.65 4.75 -16.72
N GLN A 275 -12.37 5.59 -17.47
CA GLN A 275 -11.84 6.81 -18.06
C GLN A 275 -11.55 7.90 -17.01
N ASN A 276 -12.46 8.11 -16.06
CA ASN A 276 -12.32 9.18 -15.05
C ASN A 276 -11.30 8.86 -13.96
N LEU A 277 -10.99 7.58 -13.74
CA LEU A 277 -9.96 7.16 -12.79
C LEU A 277 -8.52 7.39 -13.30
N LYS A 278 -8.34 7.74 -14.59
CA LYS A 278 -7.02 8.04 -15.20
C LYS A 278 -5.98 6.95 -14.94
N ILE A 279 -6.36 5.70 -15.26
CA ILE A 279 -5.62 4.48 -14.88
C ILE A 279 -4.49 4.12 -15.85
N THR A 280 -4.35 4.81 -16.98
CA THR A 280 -3.46 4.39 -18.08
C THR A 280 -1.98 4.67 -17.78
N ALA A 281 -1.08 4.00 -18.51
CA ALA A 281 0.35 4.29 -18.42
C ALA A 281 0.69 5.76 -18.73
N GLN A 282 -0.01 6.36 -19.70
CA GLN A 282 0.18 7.76 -20.08
C GLN A 282 -0.23 8.72 -18.96
N ASP A 283 -1.34 8.46 -18.29
CA ASP A 283 -1.80 9.26 -17.15
C ASP A 283 -0.80 9.16 -15.99
N ASN A 284 -0.40 7.94 -15.64
CA ASN A 284 0.53 7.71 -14.54
C ASN A 284 1.93 8.28 -14.78
N LEU A 285 2.37 8.36 -16.05
CA LEU A 285 3.61 9.06 -16.43
C LEU A 285 3.47 10.57 -16.22
N LYS A 286 2.35 11.16 -16.66
CA LYS A 286 2.06 12.60 -16.45
C LYS A 286 2.00 12.96 -14.97
N PHE A 287 1.44 12.08 -14.13
CA PHE A 287 1.41 12.27 -12.67
C PHE A 287 2.80 12.10 -12.02
N GLY A 288 3.77 11.50 -12.71
CA GLY A 288 5.10 11.18 -12.18
C GLY A 288 5.11 9.99 -11.22
N TYR A 289 4.11 9.11 -11.27
CA TYR A 289 4.04 7.89 -10.45
C TYR A 289 4.81 6.72 -11.06
N ILE A 290 5.02 6.77 -12.37
CA ILE A 290 5.96 5.91 -13.08
C ILE A 290 7.06 6.76 -13.70
N ASP A 291 8.24 6.17 -13.90
CA ASP A 291 9.40 6.85 -14.45
C ASP A 291 9.48 6.68 -15.98
N ARG A 292 8.94 5.59 -16.54
CA ARG A 292 9.02 5.28 -17.98
C ARG A 292 7.94 4.27 -18.41
N ILE A 293 7.49 4.41 -19.66
CA ILE A 293 6.59 3.46 -20.31
C ILE A 293 7.41 2.51 -21.18
N VAL A 294 7.13 1.21 -21.07
CA VAL A 294 7.66 0.17 -21.96
C VAL A 294 6.60 -0.09 -23.03
N GLN A 295 6.94 0.16 -24.29
CA GLN A 295 5.99 0.00 -25.39
C GLN A 295 5.75 -1.47 -25.69
N GLU A 296 4.47 -1.83 -25.75
CA GLU A 296 3.99 -3.13 -26.22
C GLU A 296 3.67 -3.08 -27.72
N PRO A 297 3.63 -4.25 -28.38
CA PRO A 297 3.06 -4.38 -29.73
C PRO A 297 1.58 -3.94 -29.78
N PRO A 298 1.05 -3.67 -30.99
CA PRO A 298 -0.37 -3.36 -31.17
C PRO A 298 -1.27 -4.41 -30.49
N LEU A 299 -2.30 -3.91 -29.80
CA LEU A 299 -3.25 -4.68 -28.98
C LEU A 299 -2.63 -5.45 -27.80
N GLY A 300 -1.35 -5.26 -27.47
CA GLY A 300 -0.70 -5.83 -26.28
C GLY A 300 0.28 -6.97 -26.58
N ALA A 301 1.19 -7.22 -25.62
CA ALA A 301 2.22 -8.24 -25.77
C ALA A 301 1.70 -9.68 -25.61
N ARG A 302 2.24 -10.61 -26.41
CA ARG A 302 1.92 -12.05 -26.43
C ARG A 302 3.20 -12.89 -26.27
N PRO A 303 3.12 -14.17 -25.88
CA PRO A 303 4.30 -15.01 -25.65
C PRO A 303 5.25 -15.15 -26.85
N TRP A 304 4.76 -14.99 -28.08
CA TRP A 304 5.58 -15.05 -29.31
C TRP A 304 6.15 -13.69 -29.75
N HIS A 305 5.87 -12.59 -29.03
CA HIS A 305 6.41 -11.27 -29.34
C HIS A 305 7.85 -11.11 -28.80
N PHE A 306 8.81 -11.82 -29.37
CA PHE A 306 10.21 -11.84 -28.92
C PHE A 306 10.89 -10.47 -28.91
N ASP A 307 10.55 -9.58 -29.85
CA ASP A 307 11.05 -8.20 -29.88
C ASP A 307 10.63 -7.40 -28.63
N PHE A 308 9.43 -7.64 -28.11
CA PHE A 308 8.96 -7.03 -26.88
C PHE A 308 9.79 -7.48 -25.68
N PHE A 309 10.06 -8.79 -25.55
CA PHE A 309 10.89 -9.30 -24.45
C PHE A 309 12.32 -8.79 -24.52
N ARG A 310 12.90 -8.70 -25.72
CA ARG A 310 14.21 -8.07 -25.93
C ARG A 310 14.21 -6.61 -25.45
N ASN A 311 13.18 -5.84 -25.81
CA ASN A 311 13.04 -4.46 -25.34
C ASN A 311 12.85 -4.38 -23.81
N LEU A 312 11.99 -5.22 -23.24
CA LEU A 312 11.75 -5.29 -21.80
C LEU A 312 13.03 -5.61 -21.03
N ARG A 313 13.86 -6.55 -21.52
CA ARG A 313 15.19 -6.84 -20.96
C ARG A 313 16.06 -5.59 -20.93
N GLN A 314 16.16 -4.86 -22.04
CA GLN A 314 16.96 -3.63 -22.10
C GLN A 314 16.44 -2.59 -21.10
N GLU A 315 15.13 -2.38 -21.01
CA GLU A 315 14.56 -1.36 -20.12
C GLU A 315 14.75 -1.69 -18.63
N VAL A 316 14.61 -2.96 -18.25
CA VAL A 316 14.83 -3.40 -16.86
C VAL A 316 16.31 -3.30 -16.48
N ILE A 317 17.22 -3.69 -17.39
CA ILE A 317 18.67 -3.50 -17.21
C ILE A 317 19.00 -2.02 -17.10
N ARG A 318 18.46 -1.17 -17.99
CA ARG A 318 18.65 0.27 -17.99
C ARG A 318 18.23 0.89 -16.66
N ALA A 319 17.04 0.54 -16.18
CA ALA A 319 16.51 1.04 -14.93
C ALA A 319 17.40 0.66 -13.74
N THR A 320 17.88 -0.59 -13.71
CA THR A 320 18.79 -1.07 -12.65
C THR A 320 20.13 -0.33 -12.69
N ASP A 321 20.72 -0.18 -13.87
CA ASP A 321 21.98 0.53 -14.07
C ASP A 321 21.86 2.01 -13.70
N GLU A 322 20.77 2.68 -14.09
CA GLU A 322 20.49 4.06 -13.71
C GLU A 322 20.42 4.22 -12.19
N VAL A 323 19.72 3.32 -11.50
CA VAL A 323 19.61 3.37 -10.03
C VAL A 323 20.98 3.22 -9.40
N VAL A 324 21.75 2.21 -9.79
CA VAL A 324 23.09 1.95 -9.25
C VAL A 324 24.03 3.12 -9.54
N VAL A 325 24.11 3.59 -10.79
CA VAL A 325 24.99 4.72 -11.19
C VAL A 325 24.58 5.99 -10.44
N SER A 326 23.28 6.22 -10.25
CA SER A 326 22.83 7.43 -9.58
C SER A 326 23.37 7.54 -8.15
N THR A 327 23.55 6.41 -7.45
CA THR A 327 24.02 6.36 -6.04
C THR A 327 25.51 6.61 -5.88
N ARG A 328 26.29 6.58 -6.97
CA ARG A 328 27.74 6.81 -6.93
C ARG A 328 28.06 8.28 -6.63
N LYS A 329 29.14 8.52 -5.87
CA LYS A 329 29.50 9.85 -5.35
C LYS A 329 30.05 10.83 -6.41
N MET A 330 30.69 10.34 -7.47
CA MET A 330 31.40 11.17 -8.46
C MET A 330 30.43 11.82 -9.47
N PRO A 331 30.16 13.14 -9.39
CA PRO A 331 29.09 13.78 -10.17
C PRO A 331 29.43 13.91 -11.67
N ILE A 332 30.70 14.14 -12.02
CA ILE A 332 31.16 14.32 -13.41
C ILE A 332 30.96 13.03 -14.21
N PHE A 333 31.45 11.91 -13.68
CA PHE A 333 31.28 10.59 -14.30
C PHE A 333 29.83 10.11 -14.28
N LYS A 334 29.04 10.55 -13.29
CA LYS A 334 27.61 10.22 -13.19
C LYS A 334 26.79 10.85 -14.33
N GLY A 335 27.01 12.13 -14.64
CA GLY A 335 26.28 12.80 -15.73
C GLY A 335 26.52 12.15 -17.09
N LEU A 336 27.79 11.89 -17.41
CA LEU A 336 28.19 11.24 -18.66
C LEU A 336 27.68 9.79 -18.76
N ALA A 337 27.79 9.01 -17.68
CA ALA A 337 27.29 7.63 -17.64
C ALA A 337 25.77 7.56 -17.81
N LEU A 338 25.02 8.43 -17.13
CA LEU A 338 23.56 8.51 -17.28
C LEU A 338 23.15 8.96 -18.68
N SER A 339 23.86 9.92 -19.27
CA SER A 339 23.60 10.37 -20.65
C SER A 339 23.78 9.24 -21.65
N ARG A 340 24.83 8.41 -21.50
CA ARG A 340 25.05 7.23 -22.34
C ARG A 340 23.97 6.17 -22.17
N LEU A 341 23.56 5.86 -20.93
CA LEU A 341 22.49 4.89 -20.64
C LEU A 341 21.12 5.30 -21.18
N ARG A 342 20.88 6.61 -21.29
CA ARG A 342 19.62 7.17 -21.81
C ARG A 342 19.51 7.16 -23.32
N LYS A 343 20.59 6.89 -24.06
CA LYS A 343 20.51 6.78 -25.51
C LYS A 343 19.61 5.59 -25.90
N PRO A 344 18.63 5.79 -26.81
CA PRO A 344 17.72 4.73 -27.22
C PRO A 344 18.45 3.57 -27.91
N ASP A 345 19.49 3.86 -28.68
CA ASP A 345 20.26 2.89 -29.47
C ASP A 345 21.35 2.14 -28.69
N ALA A 346 21.46 2.39 -27.38
CA ALA A 346 22.48 1.73 -26.56
C ALA A 346 22.10 0.27 -26.29
N ASN A 347 22.90 -0.67 -26.82
CA ASN A 347 22.81 -2.08 -26.47
C ASN A 347 23.43 -2.31 -25.07
N LEU A 348 22.59 -2.54 -24.06
CA LEU A 348 23.04 -2.64 -22.67
C LEU A 348 23.60 -4.02 -22.33
N ASP A 349 23.37 -5.04 -23.17
CA ASP A 349 24.03 -6.33 -23.01
C ASP A 349 25.54 -6.24 -23.28
N GLU A 350 25.99 -5.20 -24.01
CA GLU A 350 27.41 -4.89 -24.25
C GLU A 350 28.03 -3.95 -23.20
N MET A 351 27.19 -3.40 -22.31
CA MET A 351 27.59 -2.46 -21.27
C MET A 351 27.55 -3.12 -19.88
N TYR A 352 28.72 -3.33 -19.29
CA TYR A 352 28.82 -3.91 -17.95
C TYR A 352 28.82 -2.85 -16.84
N THR A 353 27.77 -2.88 -16.00
CA THR A 353 27.69 -2.12 -14.75
C THR A 353 27.63 -3.08 -13.56
N ARG A 354 28.66 -3.07 -12.71
CA ARG A 354 28.62 -3.80 -11.44
C ARG A 354 27.53 -3.23 -10.52
N TRP A 355 26.61 -4.09 -10.09
CA TRP A 355 25.48 -3.74 -9.21
C TRP A 355 25.79 -3.75 -7.72
N GLY A 356 26.97 -4.25 -7.32
CA GLY A 356 27.42 -4.19 -5.93
C GLY A 356 27.55 -2.75 -5.43
N LEU A 357 26.93 -2.45 -4.29
CA LEU A 357 26.93 -1.13 -3.65
C LEU A 357 27.80 -1.11 -2.39
N SER A 358 28.56 -0.03 -2.20
CA SER A 358 29.23 0.27 -0.93
C SER A 358 28.21 0.62 0.17
N SER A 359 28.59 0.52 1.45
CA SER A 359 27.72 0.88 2.58
C SER A 359 27.10 2.28 2.45
N ASN A 360 27.90 3.28 2.10
CA ASN A 360 27.42 4.65 1.88
C ASN A 360 26.45 4.76 0.69
N ALA A 361 26.69 4.01 -0.38
CA ALA A 361 25.81 3.99 -1.55
C ALA A 361 24.46 3.33 -1.23
N LYS A 362 24.46 2.28 -0.39
CA LYS A 362 23.25 1.63 0.15
C LYS A 362 22.38 2.61 0.95
N ASP A 363 22.99 3.40 1.83
CA ASP A 363 22.25 4.42 2.60
C ASP A 363 21.72 5.55 1.71
N CYS A 364 22.51 5.99 0.73
CA CYS A 364 22.08 6.99 -0.25
C CYS A 364 20.90 6.49 -1.10
N LEU A 365 20.93 5.22 -1.52
CA LEU A 365 19.84 4.58 -2.25
C LEU A 365 18.53 4.62 -1.43
N ARG A 366 18.59 4.13 -0.19
CA ARG A 366 17.45 4.11 0.72
C ARG A 366 16.86 5.51 0.92
N GLU A 367 17.69 6.51 1.21
CA GLU A 367 17.23 7.89 1.41
C GLU A 367 16.58 8.46 0.14
N ARG A 368 17.14 8.20 -1.05
CA ARG A 368 16.55 8.65 -2.31
C ARG A 368 15.20 8.02 -2.59
N ARG A 369 15.07 6.71 -2.35
CA ARG A 369 13.78 6.01 -2.49
C ARG A 369 12.74 6.62 -1.56
N GLN A 370 13.08 6.81 -0.29
CA GLN A 370 12.18 7.42 0.68
C GLN A 370 11.79 8.85 0.28
N GLN A 371 12.76 9.67 -0.16
CA GLN A 371 12.49 11.03 -0.64
C GLN A 371 11.61 11.06 -1.89
N LYS A 372 11.79 10.13 -2.83
CA LYS A 372 10.94 9.99 -4.02
C LYS A 372 9.47 9.85 -3.59
N PHE A 373 9.15 8.85 -2.78
CA PHE A 373 7.77 8.60 -2.34
C PHE A 373 7.17 9.72 -1.49
N LEU A 374 7.97 10.40 -0.66
CA LEU A 374 7.48 11.55 0.11
C LEU A 374 7.06 12.75 -0.76
N ARG A 375 7.67 12.91 -1.95
CA ARG A 375 7.35 13.98 -2.90
C ARG A 375 6.12 13.67 -3.76
N LEU A 376 5.84 12.38 -4.02
CA LEU A 376 4.71 11.98 -4.87
C LEU A 376 3.38 12.48 -4.31
N SER A 377 2.44 12.82 -5.20
CA SER A 377 1.08 13.23 -4.87
C SER A 377 0.96 14.46 -3.93
N ARG A 378 2.06 15.18 -3.66
CA ARG A 378 2.03 16.39 -2.83
C ARG A 378 1.24 17.52 -3.48
N GLN A 379 1.34 17.65 -4.81
CA GLN A 379 0.68 18.71 -5.58
C GLN A 379 -0.83 18.46 -5.78
N ALA A 380 -1.31 17.23 -5.52
CA ALA A 380 -2.71 16.87 -5.70
C ALA A 380 -3.62 17.39 -4.57
N ALA A 381 -3.04 17.74 -3.43
CA ALA A 381 -3.77 18.37 -2.33
C ALA A 381 -3.89 19.89 -2.54
N ARG A 382 -5.05 20.46 -2.19
CA ARG A 382 -5.23 21.92 -2.21
C ARG A 382 -4.59 22.53 -0.97
N ASP A 383 -3.41 23.13 -1.14
CA ASP A 383 -2.66 23.78 -0.06
C ASP A 383 -2.82 25.30 -0.12
N ARG A 384 -3.76 25.83 0.67
CA ARG A 384 -4.07 27.28 0.74
C ARG A 384 -3.16 28.07 1.69
N ARG A 385 -2.10 27.45 2.24
CA ARG A 385 -1.15 28.20 3.09
C ARG A 385 -0.47 29.32 2.27
N PRO A 386 -0.34 30.54 2.83
CA PRO A 386 0.38 31.64 2.17
C PRO A 386 1.78 31.24 1.69
N PHE A 387 2.23 31.81 0.58
CA PHE A 387 3.56 31.50 0.04
C PHE A 387 4.68 31.80 1.06
N VAL A 388 4.53 32.88 1.84
CA VAL A 388 5.46 33.27 2.91
C VAL A 388 5.55 32.20 4.01
N THR A 389 4.44 31.60 4.44
CA THR A 389 4.46 30.55 5.47
C THR A 389 5.05 29.25 4.94
N LYS A 390 4.86 28.94 3.66
CA LYS A 390 5.52 27.81 2.98
C LYS A 390 7.04 28.00 2.91
N LEU A 391 7.51 29.19 2.54
CA LEU A 391 8.93 29.52 2.50
C LEU A 391 9.56 29.56 3.90
N ALA A 392 8.89 30.20 4.87
CA ALA A 392 9.36 30.25 6.25
C ALA A 392 9.46 28.84 6.85
N GLY A 393 8.47 27.97 6.60
CA GLY A 393 8.52 26.56 7.02
C GLY A 393 9.66 25.80 6.34
N ALA A 394 9.89 26.00 5.03
CA ALA A 394 10.97 25.37 4.31
C ALA A 394 12.36 25.86 4.76
N ALA A 395 12.51 27.16 5.03
CA ALA A 395 13.73 27.78 5.53
C ALA A 395 14.02 27.32 6.97
N TRP A 396 13.01 27.32 7.84
CA TRP A 396 13.11 26.78 9.18
C TRP A 396 13.50 25.30 9.17
N ASP A 397 12.94 24.51 8.25
CA ASP A 397 13.32 23.12 8.06
C ASP A 397 14.77 22.96 7.59
N TRP A 398 15.22 23.82 6.69
CA TRP A 398 16.60 23.78 6.19
C TRP A 398 17.61 24.17 7.27
N ILE A 399 17.27 25.12 8.15
CA ILE A 399 18.11 25.54 9.29
C ILE A 399 18.08 24.51 10.43
N SER A 400 16.88 24.02 10.77
CA SER A 400 16.70 23.12 11.92
C SER A 400 17.14 21.69 11.64
N LYS A 401 17.10 21.19 10.40
CA LYS A 401 17.54 19.81 10.08
C LYS A 401 19.01 19.55 10.41
N PRO A 402 19.98 20.35 9.95
CA PRO A 402 21.39 20.20 10.33
C PRO A 402 21.58 20.34 11.83
N TRP A 403 20.91 21.31 12.46
CA TRP A 403 21.06 21.56 13.89
C TRP A 403 20.47 20.44 14.74
N VAL A 404 19.27 19.93 14.41
CA VAL A 404 18.63 18.80 15.11
C VAL A 404 19.41 17.50 14.86
N SER A 405 19.89 17.27 13.63
CA SER A 405 20.70 16.09 13.32
C SER A 405 22.07 16.16 14.01
N PHE A 406 22.72 17.32 14.01
CA PHE A 406 24.00 17.51 14.72
C PHE A 406 23.80 17.42 16.24
N LYS A 407 22.92 18.23 16.83
CA LYS A 407 22.70 18.27 18.28
C LYS A 407 22.28 16.91 18.85
N TYR A 408 21.49 16.12 18.12
CA TYR A 408 20.93 14.88 18.66
C TYR A 408 21.50 13.60 18.04
N ASP A 409 21.78 13.51 16.73
CA ASP A 409 22.34 12.27 16.16
C ASP A 409 23.83 12.11 16.49
N PHE A 410 24.63 13.19 16.49
CA PHE A 410 26.04 13.15 16.93
C PHE A 410 26.12 12.87 18.44
N TYR A 411 25.37 13.64 19.25
CA TYR A 411 25.33 13.47 20.70
C TYR A 411 24.82 12.09 21.10
N ARG A 412 23.77 11.55 20.47
CA ARG A 412 23.23 10.20 20.75
C ARG A 412 24.15 9.08 20.30
N LYS A 413 24.90 9.22 19.19
CA LYS A 413 25.85 8.17 18.77
C LYS A 413 27.00 8.04 19.76
N HIS A 414 27.44 9.15 20.36
CA HIS A 414 28.42 9.15 21.44
C HIS A 414 27.82 8.73 22.78
N GLN A 415 26.67 9.25 23.17
CA GLN A 415 26.01 8.91 24.43
C GLN A 415 25.54 7.45 24.46
N ARG A 416 25.12 6.86 23.34
CA ARG A 416 24.84 5.42 23.24
C ARG A 416 26.10 4.60 23.43
N ARG A 417 27.22 4.95 22.78
CA ARG A 417 28.50 4.25 23.02
C ARG A 417 28.92 4.35 24.47
N ILE A 418 28.87 5.54 25.06
CA ILE A 418 29.28 5.77 26.45
C ILE A 418 28.34 5.06 27.42
N ARG A 419 27.02 5.17 27.24
CA ARG A 419 26.03 4.55 28.13
C ARG A 419 25.98 3.04 27.98
N THR A 420 26.10 2.49 26.78
CA THR A 420 26.22 1.04 26.59
C THR A 420 27.51 0.52 27.18
N PHE A 421 28.63 1.24 27.03
CA PHE A 421 29.89 0.89 27.70
C PHE A 421 29.77 0.96 29.22
N VAL A 422 29.13 2.00 29.77
CA VAL A 422 28.87 2.12 31.22
C VAL A 422 27.91 1.04 31.70
N GLU A 423 26.82 0.75 30.99
CA GLU A 423 25.86 -0.32 31.34
C GLU A 423 26.51 -1.71 31.22
N GLU A 424 27.36 -1.96 30.23
CA GLU A 424 28.15 -3.20 30.10
C GLU A 424 29.15 -3.33 31.25
N MET A 425 29.86 -2.25 31.58
CA MET A 425 30.77 -2.21 32.74
C MET A 425 30.03 -2.38 34.07
N ASP A 426 28.87 -1.75 34.25
CA ASP A 426 28.09 -1.81 35.50
C ASP A 426 27.45 -3.20 35.65
N ASN A 427 27.02 -3.83 34.56
CA ASN A 427 26.57 -5.23 34.55
C ASN A 427 27.72 -6.21 34.82
N GLU A 428 28.89 -6.00 34.22
CA GLU A 428 30.10 -6.79 34.51
C GLU A 428 30.56 -6.58 35.97
N TRP A 429 30.44 -5.35 36.48
CA TRP A 429 30.75 -4.98 37.85
C TRP A 429 29.75 -5.51 38.88
N GLU A 430 28.46 -5.58 38.55
CA GLU A 430 27.43 -6.24 39.38
C GLU A 430 27.65 -7.77 39.42
N VAL A 431 28.02 -8.40 38.31
CA VAL A 431 28.40 -9.82 38.29
C VAL A 431 29.70 -10.06 39.09
N PHE A 432 30.63 -9.11 39.04
CA PHE A 432 31.87 -9.14 39.84
C PHE A 432 31.59 -8.95 41.34
N LYS A 433 30.70 -8.02 41.71
CA LYS A 433 30.16 -7.84 43.07
C LYS A 433 29.41 -9.08 43.55
N GLY A 434 28.61 -9.72 42.70
CA GLY A 434 27.88 -10.94 43.01
C GLY A 434 28.81 -12.12 43.34
N ARG A 435 29.99 -12.18 42.72
CA ARG A 435 31.05 -13.16 43.06
C ARG A 435 31.80 -12.80 44.35
N LEU A 436 32.08 -11.52 44.60
CA LEU A 436 32.78 -11.04 45.80
C LEU A 436 31.89 -11.03 47.07
N LEU A 437 30.58 -10.80 46.92
CA LEU A 437 29.60 -10.72 48.01
C LEU A 437 28.80 -12.03 48.22
N ALA A 438 29.13 -13.09 47.47
CA ALA A 438 28.54 -14.42 47.60
C ALA A 438 28.54 -15.01 49.03
N PRO A 439 29.56 -14.80 49.89
CA PRO A 439 29.50 -15.28 51.28
C PRO A 439 28.66 -14.38 52.20
N TRP A 440 28.40 -13.11 51.84
CA TRP A 440 27.67 -12.15 52.70
C TRP A 440 26.16 -12.13 52.44
N HIS A 441 25.70 -12.43 51.23
CA HIS A 441 24.25 -12.49 50.91
C HIS A 441 23.50 -13.70 51.50
N LYS A 442 24.19 -14.64 52.16
CA LYS A 442 23.54 -15.73 52.90
C LYS A 442 22.93 -15.30 54.24
N LEU A 443 23.26 -14.11 54.77
CA LEU A 443 22.77 -13.67 56.10
C LEU A 443 21.58 -12.71 56.08
N THR A 444 21.19 -12.16 54.93
CA THR A 444 20.06 -11.21 54.85
C THR A 444 19.00 -11.72 53.89
N ARG A 445 18.22 -12.71 54.32
CA ARG A 445 17.05 -13.16 53.56
C ARG A 445 15.82 -13.30 54.45
N LYS A 446 15.24 -12.17 54.82
CA LYS A 446 13.81 -12.05 55.15
C LYS A 446 13.29 -10.68 54.76
N LEU A 447 12.58 -10.64 53.65
CA LEU A 447 11.42 -9.78 53.42
C LEU A 447 10.73 -10.28 52.14
N PRO A 448 9.46 -10.70 52.19
CA PRO A 448 8.71 -10.96 50.98
C PRO A 448 8.46 -9.59 50.34
N SER A 449 9.12 -9.31 49.20
CA SER A 449 8.69 -8.18 48.40
C SER A 449 7.27 -8.48 47.94
N LYS A 450 6.31 -7.60 48.29
CA LYS A 450 5.05 -7.49 47.58
C LYS A 450 5.38 -7.24 46.10
N GLN A 451 5.52 -8.30 45.32
CA GLN A 451 5.41 -8.22 43.88
C GLN A 451 3.94 -7.95 43.61
N ASP A 452 3.66 -6.67 43.41
CA ASP A 452 2.37 -6.14 42.99
C ASP A 452 1.73 -7.07 41.95
N SER A 453 0.52 -7.53 42.26
CA SER A 453 -0.37 -8.24 41.36
C SER A 453 -0.70 -7.47 40.06
N LYS A 454 -0.23 -6.21 39.93
CA LYS A 454 -0.41 -5.33 38.77
C LYS A 454 0.34 -5.74 37.50
N ALA A 455 1.25 -6.71 37.56
CA ALA A 455 1.90 -7.22 36.34
C ALA A 455 0.94 -8.01 35.43
N LYS A 456 -0.21 -8.48 35.95
CA LYS A 456 -1.19 -9.29 35.21
C LYS A 456 -2.19 -8.50 34.33
N GLU A 457 -2.24 -7.17 34.42
CA GLU A 457 -3.24 -6.35 33.70
C GLU A 457 -2.73 -5.66 32.44
N LEU A 458 -1.50 -5.94 32.00
CA LEU A 458 -0.84 -5.09 31.01
C LEU A 458 -1.39 -5.20 29.58
N MET A 459 -2.17 -6.25 29.27
CA MET A 459 -2.82 -6.48 27.97
C MET A 459 -4.21 -7.10 28.08
N ALA A 460 -4.80 -7.10 29.28
CA ALA A 460 -6.14 -7.63 29.49
C ALA A 460 -7.20 -6.68 28.90
N LEU A 461 -8.35 -7.24 28.52
CA LEU A 461 -9.54 -6.46 28.16
C LEU A 461 -9.83 -5.50 29.31
N SER A 462 -9.68 -4.20 29.08
CA SER A 462 -9.88 -3.22 30.14
C SER A 462 -11.37 -3.22 30.52
N THR A 463 -11.69 -3.58 31.77
CA THR A 463 -13.05 -3.58 32.28
C THR A 463 -13.32 -2.31 33.07
N TRP A 464 -14.48 -1.71 32.85
CA TRP A 464 -14.91 -0.53 33.59
C TRP A 464 -15.26 -0.92 35.03
N ALA A 465 -14.56 -0.33 36.00
CA ALA A 465 -14.82 -0.50 37.42
C ALA A 465 -15.80 0.57 37.93
N ASP A 466 -16.71 0.19 38.84
CA ASP A 466 -17.83 1.03 39.28
C ASP A 466 -17.43 2.37 39.91
N ASP A 467 -16.23 2.49 40.48
CA ASP A 467 -15.71 3.74 41.04
C ASP A 467 -15.50 4.85 40.00
N SER A 468 -15.47 4.51 38.71
CA SER A 468 -15.25 5.48 37.62
C SER A 468 -16.55 6.12 37.08
N ARG A 469 -17.71 5.86 37.70
CA ARG A 469 -19.01 6.50 37.40
C ARG A 469 -19.03 8.02 37.67
N ARG A 470 -18.07 8.56 38.42
CA ARG A 470 -18.06 9.97 38.86
C ARG A 470 -17.25 10.95 37.97
N LEU A 471 -16.74 10.51 36.82
CA LEU A 471 -15.97 11.38 35.92
C LEU A 471 -16.89 12.29 35.10
N LYS A 472 -16.89 13.60 35.40
CA LYS A 472 -17.50 14.61 34.53
C LYS A 472 -16.72 14.72 33.22
N TRP A 473 -17.40 14.56 32.09
CA TRP A 473 -16.82 14.75 30.75
C TRP A 473 -16.71 16.25 30.43
N ASN A 474 -15.59 16.65 29.80
CA ASN A 474 -15.36 18.03 29.38
C ASN A 474 -16.25 18.42 28.19
N TYR A 475 -16.60 17.44 27.35
CA TYR A 475 -17.51 17.60 26.23
C TYR A 475 -18.59 16.54 26.26
N ILE A 476 -19.84 17.00 26.21
CA ILE A 476 -21.03 16.16 26.12
C ILE A 476 -21.52 16.19 24.67
N SER A 477 -21.75 15.02 24.08
CA SER A 477 -22.27 14.91 22.72
C SER A 477 -23.66 15.53 22.64
N PRO A 478 -23.96 16.42 21.67
CA PRO A 478 -25.28 17.05 21.51
C PRO A 478 -26.46 16.06 21.45
N ARG A 479 -26.19 14.80 21.14
CA ARG A 479 -27.16 13.70 21.13
C ARG A 479 -27.76 13.40 22.50
N TYR A 480 -27.15 13.88 23.60
CA TYR A 480 -27.75 13.81 24.93
C TYR A 480 -29.10 14.52 25.02
N LYS A 481 -29.38 15.51 24.15
CA LYS A 481 -30.67 16.22 24.12
C LYS A 481 -31.81 15.40 23.54
N ILE A 482 -31.51 14.24 22.95
CA ILE A 482 -32.52 13.37 22.38
C ILE A 482 -33.19 12.64 23.53
N ASP A 483 -34.33 13.16 23.98
CA ASP A 483 -35.17 12.57 25.03
C ASP A 483 -35.97 11.37 24.49
N ARG A 484 -35.25 10.29 24.15
CA ARG A 484 -35.84 9.02 23.74
C ARG A 484 -34.95 7.86 24.16
N THR A 485 -35.54 6.68 24.26
CA THR A 485 -34.77 5.44 24.45
C THR A 485 -34.06 5.05 23.16
N VAL A 486 -32.83 4.54 23.31
CA VAL A 486 -31.99 4.04 22.22
C VAL A 486 -31.76 2.55 22.46
N THR A 487 -32.28 1.74 21.54
CA THR A 487 -32.07 0.30 21.57
C THR A 487 -30.64 -0.05 21.15
N CYS A 488 -30.01 -0.94 21.91
CA CYS A 488 -28.67 -1.42 21.59
C CYS A 488 -28.69 -2.36 20.36
N PRO A 489 -27.78 -2.22 19.39
CA PRO A 489 -27.67 -3.15 18.25
C PRO A 489 -27.41 -4.60 18.67
N ASN A 490 -26.87 -4.80 19.87
CA ASN A 490 -26.60 -6.11 20.45
C ASN A 490 -27.75 -6.61 21.35
N SER A 491 -28.88 -5.91 21.44
CA SER A 491 -29.99 -6.27 22.33
C SER A 491 -30.51 -7.69 22.04
N ALA A 492 -30.71 -8.06 20.78
CA ALA A 492 -31.14 -9.41 20.41
C ALA A 492 -30.14 -10.52 20.82
N SER A 493 -28.85 -10.23 20.93
CA SER A 493 -27.82 -11.22 21.30
C SER A 493 -27.54 -11.29 22.80
N TYR A 494 -27.72 -10.18 23.53
CA TYR A 494 -27.30 -10.07 24.93
C TYR A 494 -28.44 -9.66 25.87
N GLY A 495 -29.68 -9.51 25.40
CA GLY A 495 -30.82 -9.09 26.23
C GLY A 495 -30.65 -7.68 26.79
N CYS A 496 -30.04 -6.76 26.03
CA CYS A 496 -29.78 -5.40 26.52
C CYS A 496 -31.09 -4.62 26.69
N LEU A 497 -31.25 -3.98 27.85
CA LEU A 497 -32.29 -3.00 28.12
C LEU A 497 -32.12 -1.77 27.20
N ASP A 498 -33.25 -1.12 26.94
CA ASP A 498 -33.28 0.17 26.25
C ASP A 498 -32.63 1.24 27.13
N LEU A 499 -31.79 2.07 26.50
CA LEU A 499 -30.96 3.06 27.19
C LEU A 499 -31.54 4.45 26.98
N TRP A 500 -31.74 5.23 28.05
CA TRP A 500 -32.19 6.61 27.92
C TRP A 500 -31.08 7.46 27.28
N GLY A 501 -31.41 8.19 26.21
CA GLY A 501 -30.47 8.98 25.40
C GLY A 501 -29.59 9.96 26.20
N PRO A 502 -30.17 10.78 27.10
CA PRO A 502 -29.43 11.69 27.96
C PRO A 502 -28.33 10.96 28.76
N ASP A 503 -28.66 9.91 29.50
CA ASP A 503 -27.69 9.15 30.29
C ASP A 503 -26.63 8.49 29.41
N LEU A 504 -27.06 7.89 28.29
CA LEU A 504 -26.17 7.18 27.38
C LEU A 504 -25.05 8.09 26.86
N PHE A 505 -25.39 9.30 26.41
CA PHE A 505 -24.43 10.22 25.79
C PHE A 505 -23.78 11.19 26.78
N ALA A 506 -24.43 11.52 27.91
CA ALA A 506 -23.90 12.42 28.92
C ALA A 506 -23.06 11.70 29.98
N GLU A 507 -23.49 10.54 30.48
CA GLU A 507 -22.79 9.85 31.58
C GLU A 507 -21.94 8.69 31.08
N PHE A 508 -22.50 7.83 30.23
CA PHE A 508 -21.85 6.59 29.80
C PHE A 508 -20.94 6.75 28.56
N ALA A 509 -20.72 7.97 28.07
CA ALA A 509 -19.87 8.24 26.89
C ALA A 509 -20.27 7.45 25.62
N GLY A 510 -21.57 7.19 25.45
CA GLY A 510 -22.11 6.38 24.37
C GLY A 510 -21.74 4.90 24.48
N VAL A 511 -21.54 4.37 25.70
CA VAL A 511 -21.28 2.95 25.95
C VAL A 511 -22.49 2.31 26.61
N CYS A 512 -22.98 1.21 26.05
CA CYS A 512 -24.07 0.43 26.64
C CYS A 512 -23.63 -0.14 28.00
N SER A 513 -24.39 0.18 29.05
CA SER A 513 -24.15 -0.27 30.43
C SER A 513 -24.20 -1.80 30.57
N HIS A 514 -24.98 -2.48 29.73
CA HIS A 514 -25.17 -3.93 29.80
C HIS A 514 -24.09 -4.72 29.03
N CYS A 515 -24.01 -4.55 27.71
CA CYS A 515 -23.08 -5.36 26.88
C CYS A 515 -21.73 -4.68 26.58
N GLY A 516 -21.55 -3.41 26.97
CA GLY A 516 -20.35 -2.64 26.64
C GLY A 516 -20.22 -2.30 25.14
N TYR A 517 -21.33 -2.28 24.38
CA TYR A 517 -21.33 -1.81 22.99
C TYR A 517 -21.10 -0.30 22.94
N HIS A 518 -20.17 0.12 22.08
CA HIS A 518 -19.80 1.51 21.91
C HIS A 518 -20.54 2.08 20.70
N PHE A 519 -21.46 3.01 20.96
CA PHE A 519 -22.13 3.77 19.91
C PHE A 519 -21.13 4.75 19.27
N PRO A 520 -21.21 5.02 17.96
CA PRO A 520 -20.37 6.05 17.33
C PRO A 520 -20.57 7.41 18.00
N MET A 521 -19.47 8.13 18.24
CA MET A 521 -19.46 9.48 18.82
C MET A 521 -18.82 10.46 17.84
N GLU A 522 -18.94 11.75 18.09
CA GLU A 522 -18.33 12.77 17.24
C GLU A 522 -16.81 12.89 17.50
N PRO A 523 -15.97 13.20 16.48
CA PRO A 523 -14.53 13.42 16.66
C PRO A 523 -14.19 14.39 17.81
N GLU A 524 -15.00 15.43 18.00
CA GLU A 524 -14.87 16.46 19.02
C GLU A 524 -14.91 15.89 20.44
N TRP A 525 -15.71 14.84 20.65
CA TRP A 525 -15.79 14.14 21.94
C TRP A 525 -14.41 13.58 22.31
N TYR A 526 -13.72 12.95 21.36
CA TYR A 526 -12.40 12.37 21.60
C TYR A 526 -11.35 13.45 21.82
N VAL A 527 -11.35 14.50 21.00
CA VAL A 527 -10.38 15.60 21.12
C VAL A 527 -10.46 16.28 22.49
N ARG A 528 -11.67 16.47 23.03
CA ARG A 528 -11.87 17.20 24.31
C ARG A 528 -11.83 16.33 25.56
N ASN A 529 -12.12 15.03 25.46
CA ASN A 529 -12.19 14.13 26.61
C ASN A 529 -10.95 13.23 26.78
N VAL A 530 -10.24 12.91 25.68
CA VAL A 530 -9.05 12.05 25.76
C VAL A 530 -7.80 12.87 26.16
N PHE A 531 -7.65 14.07 25.60
CA PHE A 531 -6.48 14.93 25.81
C PHE A 531 -6.70 15.95 26.92
N ASP A 532 -5.60 16.52 27.44
CA ASP A 532 -5.65 17.53 28.50
C ASP A 532 -6.40 18.78 28.02
N ALA A 533 -7.25 19.35 28.87
CA ALA A 533 -8.02 20.55 28.57
C ALA A 533 -7.09 21.72 28.18
N GLY A 534 -7.43 22.42 27.09
CA GLY A 534 -6.62 23.54 26.57
C GLY A 534 -5.26 23.15 25.96
N SER A 535 -4.95 21.85 25.82
CA SER A 535 -3.67 21.41 25.23
C SER A 535 -3.69 21.22 23.71
N VAL A 536 -4.87 21.21 23.11
CA VAL A 536 -5.06 20.88 21.70
C VAL A 536 -4.74 22.10 20.83
N PHE A 537 -3.71 21.99 20.00
CA PHE A 537 -3.33 22.98 19.01
C PHE A 537 -3.36 22.36 17.61
N GLU A 538 -4.38 22.69 16.82
CA GLU A 538 -4.49 22.23 15.43
C GLU A 538 -3.48 22.95 14.53
N PHE A 539 -2.87 22.21 13.61
CA PHE A 539 -1.98 22.75 12.59
C PHE A 539 -2.31 22.13 11.22
N ASN A 540 -1.91 22.82 10.14
CA ASN A 540 -2.22 22.44 8.75
C ASN A 540 -3.72 22.39 8.43
N SER A 541 -4.54 23.19 9.10
CA SER A 541 -5.98 23.27 8.82
C SER A 541 -6.28 23.77 7.39
N GLU A 542 -5.34 24.49 6.78
CA GLU A 542 -5.43 25.09 5.44
C GLU A 542 -5.16 24.11 4.29
N ILE A 543 -4.77 22.87 4.58
CA ILE A 543 -4.69 21.80 3.59
C ILE A 543 -6.10 21.18 3.46
N GLU A 544 -6.68 21.26 2.26
CA GLU A 544 -8.09 20.92 2.02
C GLU A 544 -8.21 19.75 1.04
N ALA A 545 -9.27 18.96 1.18
CA ALA A 545 -9.62 17.94 0.20
C ALA A 545 -9.93 18.60 -1.16
N GLY A 546 -9.47 17.98 -2.25
CA GLY A 546 -9.61 18.50 -3.60
C GLY A 546 -10.12 17.45 -4.58
N ASN A 547 -10.24 17.86 -5.85
CA ASN A 547 -10.61 17.00 -6.96
C ASN A 547 -9.48 17.01 -8.02
N PRO A 548 -8.38 16.28 -7.80
CA PRO A 548 -7.19 16.34 -8.68
C PRO A 548 -7.41 15.69 -10.05
N LEU A 549 -8.45 14.87 -10.21
CA LEU A 549 -8.78 14.19 -11.48
C LEU A 549 -9.95 14.84 -12.22
N ASP A 550 -10.50 15.94 -11.70
CA ASP A 550 -11.74 16.54 -12.18
C ASP A 550 -12.90 15.51 -12.29
N PHE A 551 -12.97 14.60 -11.33
CA PHE A 551 -13.98 13.56 -11.29
C PHE A 551 -15.40 14.19 -11.24
N PRO A 552 -16.33 13.77 -12.11
CA PRO A 552 -17.65 14.41 -12.24
C PRO A 552 -18.44 14.44 -10.93
N GLY A 553 -19.00 15.61 -10.61
CA GLY A 553 -19.81 15.84 -9.40
C GLY A 553 -19.05 15.67 -8.07
N PHE A 554 -17.73 15.43 -8.09
CA PHE A 554 -16.99 15.19 -6.86
C PHE A 554 -16.71 16.47 -6.06
N SER A 555 -16.50 17.59 -6.74
CA SER A 555 -16.28 18.90 -6.11
C SER A 555 -17.45 19.32 -5.21
N ASP A 556 -18.68 19.16 -5.68
CA ASP A 556 -19.89 19.51 -4.92
C ASP A 556 -20.04 18.60 -3.70
N ARG A 557 -19.81 17.30 -3.87
CA ARG A 557 -19.81 16.31 -2.78
C ARG A 557 -18.73 16.58 -1.72
N ILE A 558 -17.62 17.22 -2.06
CA ILE A 558 -16.61 17.69 -1.09
C ILE A 558 -17.15 18.91 -0.36
N SER A 559 -17.68 19.91 -1.07
CA SER A 559 -18.26 21.12 -0.49
C SER A 559 -19.38 20.77 0.50
N ASP A 560 -20.27 19.83 0.16
CA ASP A 560 -21.34 19.39 1.06
C ASP A 560 -20.80 18.71 2.33
N ALA A 561 -19.74 17.89 2.19
CA ALA A 561 -19.08 17.28 3.34
C ALA A 561 -18.41 18.35 4.23
N GLN A 562 -17.80 19.38 3.64
CA GLN A 562 -17.21 20.50 4.36
C GLN A 562 -18.28 21.31 5.12
N LYS A 563 -19.41 21.62 4.47
CA LYS A 563 -20.55 22.32 5.11
C LYS A 563 -21.14 21.51 6.26
N LYS A 564 -21.32 20.20 6.07
CA LYS A 564 -21.92 19.30 7.08
C LYS A 564 -21.05 19.11 8.32
N THR A 565 -19.73 19.02 8.14
CA THR A 565 -18.79 18.69 9.22
C THR A 565 -18.06 19.90 9.80
N GLY A 566 -18.03 21.03 9.08
CA GLY A 566 -17.16 22.15 9.40
C GLY A 566 -15.67 21.87 9.14
N ALA A 567 -15.29 20.65 8.78
CA ALA A 567 -13.92 20.24 8.52
C ALA A 567 -13.55 20.38 7.05
N LYS A 568 -12.32 20.80 6.76
CA LYS A 568 -11.82 21.00 5.39
C LYS A 568 -11.35 19.70 4.70
N SER A 569 -11.09 18.66 5.47
CA SER A 569 -10.58 17.35 5.02
C SER A 569 -10.94 16.26 6.03
N GLY A 570 -10.78 14.98 5.65
CA GLY A 570 -11.01 13.84 6.54
C GLY A 570 -9.90 13.54 7.55
N CYS A 571 -8.88 14.40 7.64
CA CYS A 571 -7.80 14.27 8.63
C CYS A 571 -7.63 15.58 9.39
N MET A 572 -7.66 15.50 10.72
CA MET A 572 -7.30 16.59 11.64
C MET A 572 -5.91 16.30 12.23
N THR A 573 -5.03 17.28 12.23
CA THR A 573 -3.67 17.13 12.79
C THR A 573 -3.44 18.17 13.86
N PHE A 574 -3.08 17.72 15.06
CA PHE A 574 -2.94 18.60 16.20
C PHE A 574 -1.83 18.13 17.16
N GLU A 575 -1.28 19.07 17.91
CA GLU A 575 -0.50 18.79 19.11
C GLU A 575 -1.44 18.69 20.29
N ALA A 576 -1.16 17.75 21.19
CA ALA A 576 -1.93 17.56 22.41
C ALA A 576 -1.03 17.11 23.54
N ARG A 577 -1.61 17.06 24.74
CA ARG A 577 -0.96 16.55 25.93
C ARG A 577 -1.83 15.49 26.59
N ILE A 578 -1.21 14.46 27.12
CA ILE A 578 -1.85 13.52 28.05
C ILE A 578 -0.97 13.45 29.28
N ASP A 579 -1.48 13.96 30.39
CA ASP A 579 -0.82 13.92 31.71
C ASP A 579 0.63 14.43 31.64
N ASN A 580 0.78 15.65 31.13
CA ASN A 580 2.07 16.33 30.88
C ASN A 580 2.96 15.77 29.76
N THR A 581 2.62 14.63 29.17
CA THR A 581 3.34 14.10 27.99
C THR A 581 2.82 14.77 26.71
N LYS A 582 3.66 15.55 26.04
CA LYS A 582 3.34 16.20 24.75
C LYS A 582 3.40 15.19 23.63
N MET A 583 2.43 15.22 22.72
CA MET A 583 2.34 14.33 21.56
C MET A 583 1.81 15.04 20.32
N VAL A 584 2.05 14.43 19.17
CA VAL A 584 1.39 14.80 17.91
C VAL A 584 0.34 13.75 17.59
N VAL A 585 -0.83 14.19 17.15
CA VAL A 585 -1.95 13.32 16.80
C VAL A 585 -2.38 13.61 15.36
N ALA A 586 -2.55 12.55 14.58
CA ALA A 586 -3.27 12.59 13.31
C ALA A 586 -4.57 11.81 13.47
N MET A 587 -5.71 12.51 13.44
CA MET A 587 -7.02 11.92 13.60
C MET A 587 -7.73 11.76 12.25
N LEU A 588 -8.05 10.53 11.86
CA LEU A 588 -8.84 10.24 10.67
C LEU A 588 -10.33 10.27 11.02
N MET A 589 -11.04 11.28 10.52
CA MET A 589 -12.41 11.60 10.89
C MET A 589 -13.41 10.89 9.99
N GLY A 590 -14.01 9.81 10.50
CA GLY A 590 -15.07 9.06 9.81
C GLY A 590 -16.30 9.90 9.39
N THR A 591 -16.55 11.02 10.05
CA THR A 591 -17.66 11.95 9.73
C THR A 591 -17.49 12.63 8.37
N PHE A 592 -16.26 12.81 7.90
CA PHE A 592 -15.97 13.40 6.60
C PHE A 592 -15.80 12.29 5.54
N ARG A 593 -16.86 12.04 4.76
CA ARG A 593 -16.86 11.03 3.68
C ARG A 593 -16.32 9.66 4.12
N GLY A 594 -16.77 9.18 5.28
CA GLY A 594 -16.34 7.89 5.84
C GLY A 594 -14.88 7.85 6.29
N GLY A 595 -14.20 9.01 6.39
CA GLY A 595 -12.77 9.08 6.69
C GLY A 595 -11.90 8.50 5.59
N SER A 596 -12.38 8.54 4.34
CA SER A 596 -11.60 8.12 3.17
C SER A 596 -10.33 8.97 3.03
N VAL A 597 -9.20 8.31 2.79
CA VAL A 597 -7.88 8.94 2.70
C VAL A 597 -7.56 9.27 1.24
N GLY A 598 -7.41 10.55 0.94
CA GLY A 598 -6.90 11.07 -0.32
C GLY A 598 -5.57 11.82 -0.13
N ALA A 599 -5.19 12.61 -1.14
CA ALA A 599 -3.94 13.36 -1.19
C ALA A 599 -3.82 14.37 -0.04
N ALA A 600 -4.92 15.01 0.36
CA ALA A 600 -4.93 15.98 1.46
C ALA A 600 -4.68 15.30 2.81
N GLU A 601 -5.38 14.20 3.09
CA GLU A 601 -5.23 13.43 4.32
C GLU A 601 -3.83 12.83 4.43
N GLY A 602 -3.31 12.25 3.33
CA GLY A 602 -1.95 11.73 3.29
C GLY A 602 -0.89 12.83 3.46
N TYR A 603 -1.09 14.01 2.88
CA TYR A 603 -0.19 15.15 3.09
C TYR A 603 -0.18 15.60 4.55
N LYS A 604 -1.35 15.80 5.17
CA LYS A 604 -1.44 16.14 6.60
C LYS A 604 -0.76 15.11 7.48
N PHE A 605 -0.99 13.82 7.21
CA PHE A 605 -0.40 12.73 7.96
C PHE A 605 1.14 12.72 7.88
N VAL A 606 1.71 12.92 6.69
CA VAL A 606 3.17 13.02 6.49
C VAL A 606 3.75 14.22 7.23
N GLU A 607 3.10 15.38 7.17
CA GLU A 607 3.53 16.58 7.89
C GLU A 607 3.46 16.39 9.41
N ALA A 608 2.44 15.69 9.92
CA ALA A 608 2.32 15.34 11.33
C ALA A 608 3.47 14.42 11.78
N ALA A 609 3.79 13.38 11.00
CA ALA A 609 4.92 12.49 11.28
C ALA A 609 6.26 13.26 11.28
N GLN A 610 6.47 14.16 10.33
CA GLN A 610 7.67 15.01 10.29
C GLN A 610 7.74 15.97 11.47
N ARG A 611 6.61 16.57 11.86
CA ARG A 611 6.53 17.46 13.02
C ARG A 611 6.83 16.71 14.32
N ALA A 612 6.28 15.50 14.46
CA ALA A 612 6.57 14.62 15.59
C ALA A 612 8.06 14.26 15.67
N ALA A 613 8.69 13.99 14.53
CA ALA A 613 10.14 13.74 14.45
C ALA A 613 10.96 14.97 14.87
N LYS A 614 10.62 16.17 14.36
CA LYS A 614 11.32 17.44 14.68
C LYS A 614 11.21 17.80 16.16
N LYS A 615 10.00 17.71 16.72
CA LYS A 615 9.73 18.03 18.13
C LYS A 615 10.11 16.91 19.08
N ARG A 616 10.48 15.74 18.56
CA ARG A 616 10.78 14.55 19.35
C ARG A 616 9.60 14.17 20.28
N TYR A 617 8.39 14.20 19.73
CA TYR A 617 7.17 13.79 20.42
C TYR A 617 6.70 12.39 19.96
N PRO A 618 5.97 11.62 20.80
CA PRO A 618 5.19 10.46 20.37
C PRO A 618 4.20 10.87 19.28
N PHE A 619 3.93 9.94 18.37
CA PHE A 619 2.99 10.13 17.28
C PHE A 619 1.85 9.13 17.40
N LEU A 620 0.63 9.62 17.55
CA LEU A 620 -0.58 8.82 17.63
C LEU A 620 -1.42 9.02 16.36
N ALA A 621 -1.73 7.93 15.67
CA ALA A 621 -2.80 7.91 14.68
C ALA A 621 -4.10 7.49 15.36
N TYR A 622 -5.01 8.46 15.56
CA TYR A 622 -6.33 8.19 16.13
C TYR A 622 -7.33 7.97 14.99
N VAL A 623 -7.75 6.73 14.78
CA VAL A 623 -8.63 6.38 13.67
C VAL A 623 -10.07 6.39 14.19
N HIS A 624 -10.69 7.57 14.15
CA HIS A 624 -12.11 7.68 14.46
C HIS A 624 -12.91 6.80 13.49
N GLY A 625 -12.59 6.83 12.20
CA GLY A 625 -13.03 5.84 11.22
C GLY A 625 -12.39 6.07 9.85
N THR A 626 -12.23 5.01 9.08
CA THR A 626 -11.77 5.10 7.68
C THR A 626 -12.39 4.01 6.82
N ALA A 627 -13.01 4.42 5.71
CA ALA A 627 -13.57 3.55 4.69
C ALA A 627 -12.52 3.03 3.70
N GLY A 628 -11.28 3.55 3.72
CA GLY A 628 -10.23 3.18 2.78
C GLY A 628 -9.63 4.36 2.03
N ILE A 629 -9.02 4.06 0.87
CA ILE A 629 -8.48 5.08 -0.03
C ILE A 629 -9.62 5.69 -0.85
N ARG A 630 -9.56 7.01 -1.05
CA ARG A 630 -10.57 7.75 -1.80
C ARG A 630 -10.46 7.45 -3.30
N ILE A 631 -11.48 6.78 -3.81
CA ILE A 631 -11.52 6.26 -5.19
C ILE A 631 -11.54 7.38 -6.24
N GLN A 632 -12.26 8.48 -5.97
CA GLN A 632 -12.43 9.57 -6.93
C GLN A 632 -11.12 10.34 -7.20
N GLU A 633 -10.08 10.13 -6.40
CA GLU A 633 -8.74 10.67 -6.64
C GLU A 633 -7.84 9.67 -7.42
N GLY A 634 -8.35 8.49 -7.77
CA GLY A 634 -7.64 7.45 -8.53
C GLY A 634 -6.28 7.14 -7.93
N THR A 635 -5.25 7.13 -8.77
CA THR A 635 -3.88 6.80 -8.35
C THR A 635 -3.29 7.79 -7.34
N HIS A 636 -3.78 9.05 -7.28
CA HIS A 636 -3.34 10.00 -6.26
C HIS A 636 -3.63 9.50 -4.84
N GLY A 637 -4.72 8.76 -4.66
CA GLY A 637 -5.08 8.12 -3.41
C GLY A 637 -4.18 6.92 -3.08
N VAL A 638 -3.97 6.00 -4.03
CA VAL A 638 -3.19 4.76 -3.80
C VAL A 638 -1.78 5.07 -3.33
N ILE A 639 -1.15 6.07 -3.96
CA ILE A 639 0.21 6.50 -3.65
C ILE A 639 0.36 7.01 -2.21
N GLN A 640 -0.74 7.38 -1.53
CA GLN A 640 -0.66 7.72 -0.10
C GLN A 640 -0.26 6.52 0.76
N MET A 641 -0.56 5.29 0.34
CA MET A 641 -0.19 4.07 1.08
C MET A 641 1.34 3.97 1.28
N PRO A 642 2.17 3.89 0.23
CA PRO A 642 3.63 3.88 0.40
C PRO A 642 4.16 5.21 0.96
N ARG A 643 3.58 6.36 0.57
CA ARG A 643 4.04 7.68 1.02
C ARG A 643 3.93 7.86 2.53
N CYS A 644 2.78 7.57 3.12
CA CYS A 644 2.59 7.65 4.56
C CYS A 644 3.42 6.60 5.30
N THR A 645 3.53 5.37 4.75
CA THR A 645 4.34 4.30 5.36
C THR A 645 5.82 4.66 5.41
N VAL A 646 6.36 5.30 4.36
CA VAL A 646 7.73 5.83 4.35
C VAL A 646 7.90 6.89 5.44
N ALA A 647 6.94 7.79 5.63
CA ALA A 647 7.01 8.80 6.69
C ALA A 647 7.03 8.16 8.10
N VAL A 648 6.18 7.15 8.34
CA VAL A 648 6.15 6.38 9.58
C VAL A 648 7.49 5.67 9.80
N ARG A 649 8.03 5.00 8.77
CA ARG A 649 9.30 4.29 8.87
C ARG A 649 10.43 5.24 9.27
N ARG A 650 10.56 6.39 8.61
CA ARG A 650 11.57 7.41 8.96
C ARG A 650 11.43 7.89 10.40
N TYR A 651 10.18 8.12 10.84
CA TYR A 651 9.88 8.54 12.20
C TYR A 651 10.30 7.46 13.24
N ILE A 652 9.98 6.20 13.00
CA ILE A 652 10.36 5.08 13.87
C ILE A 652 11.89 4.87 13.86
N GLU A 653 12.55 4.90 12.70
CA GLU A 653 14.01 4.77 12.57
C GLU A 653 14.75 5.91 13.30
N ALA A 654 14.17 7.11 13.36
CA ALA A 654 14.69 8.23 14.15
C ALA A 654 14.55 8.01 15.68
N GLY A 655 13.82 6.97 16.11
CA GLY A 655 13.60 6.60 17.51
C GLY A 655 12.32 7.17 18.12
N GLY A 656 11.30 7.45 17.30
CA GLY A 656 9.98 7.88 17.75
C GLY A 656 9.06 6.73 18.14
N LEU A 657 8.07 7.01 18.99
CA LEU A 657 7.01 6.08 19.36
C LEU A 657 5.79 6.32 18.48
N TYR A 658 5.49 5.37 17.59
CA TYR A 658 4.28 5.41 16.76
C TYR A 658 3.25 4.43 17.30
N MET A 659 2.02 4.91 17.52
CA MET A 659 0.89 4.10 17.99
C MET A 659 -0.35 4.38 17.14
N VAL A 660 -1.23 3.39 17.03
CA VAL A 660 -2.51 3.49 16.32
C VAL A 660 -3.64 3.05 17.25
N LEU A 661 -4.73 3.82 17.27
CA LEU A 661 -5.95 3.46 17.98
C LEU A 661 -7.15 3.48 17.02
N TYR A 662 -7.79 2.33 16.83
CA TYR A 662 -8.99 2.16 16.00
C TYR A 662 -10.26 2.29 16.84
N ASP A 663 -11.19 3.18 16.48
CA ASP A 663 -12.40 3.41 17.29
C ASP A 663 -13.68 2.86 16.65
N THR A 664 -14.00 3.23 15.41
CA THR A 664 -15.18 2.70 14.70
C THR A 664 -14.78 1.69 13.61
N ASN A 665 -15.18 1.93 12.37
CA ASN A 665 -14.88 1.08 11.22
C ASN A 665 -13.58 1.55 10.56
N SER A 666 -12.64 0.62 10.39
CA SER A 666 -11.33 0.88 9.76
C SER A 666 -11.03 -0.20 8.73
N PHE A 667 -11.05 0.20 7.45
CA PHE A 667 -10.91 -0.73 6.33
C PHE A 667 -9.82 -0.33 5.32
N ALA A 668 -9.42 -1.31 4.49
CA ALA A 668 -8.69 -1.15 3.23
C ALA A 668 -7.31 -0.49 3.34
N GLY A 669 -6.95 0.33 2.35
CA GLY A 669 -5.58 0.78 2.13
C GLY A 669 -4.87 1.42 3.32
N PRO A 670 -5.51 2.28 4.16
CA PRO A 670 -4.88 2.81 5.36
C PRO A 670 -4.45 1.72 6.35
N VAL A 671 -5.33 0.73 6.62
CA VAL A 671 -5.01 -0.44 7.45
C VAL A 671 -3.93 -1.29 6.78
N ALA A 672 -3.98 -1.44 5.45
CA ALA A 672 -2.99 -2.17 4.66
C ALA A 672 -1.65 -1.43 4.44
N SER A 673 -1.42 -0.31 5.12
CA SER A 673 -0.20 0.49 4.93
C SER A 673 0.26 1.15 6.23
N PHE A 674 0.09 2.47 6.35
CA PHE A 674 0.70 3.25 7.42
C PHE A 674 0.06 2.98 8.80
N LEU A 675 -1.22 2.58 8.86
CA LEU A 675 -1.86 2.19 10.13
C LEU A 675 -1.42 0.78 10.56
N GLY A 676 -1.48 -0.20 9.63
CA GLY A 676 -1.09 -1.59 9.92
C GLY A 676 0.40 -1.81 10.13
N CYS A 677 1.27 -0.88 9.71
CA CYS A 677 2.71 -1.00 9.94
C CYS A 677 3.13 -0.58 11.36
N SER A 678 2.20 -0.06 12.17
CA SER A 678 2.51 0.29 13.57
C SER A 678 2.87 -0.95 14.38
N PRO A 679 3.97 -0.92 15.16
CA PRO A 679 4.28 -1.98 16.12
C PRO A 679 3.23 -2.11 17.23
N TYR A 680 2.54 -1.01 17.55
CA TYR A 680 1.54 -0.94 18.62
C TYR A 680 0.22 -0.40 18.07
N GLN A 681 -0.76 -1.29 18.00
CA GLN A 681 -2.09 -1.09 17.46
C GLN A 681 -3.11 -1.51 18.50
N PHE A 682 -4.03 -0.61 18.82
CA PHE A 682 -5.09 -0.83 19.79
C PHE A 682 -6.44 -0.56 19.16
N ALA A 683 -7.50 -1.13 19.73
CA ALA A 683 -8.84 -1.01 19.19
C ALA A 683 -9.86 -0.76 20.31
N VAL A 684 -10.87 0.06 20.06
CA VAL A 684 -12.03 0.19 20.95
C VAL A 684 -12.92 -1.05 20.75
N ARG A 685 -13.56 -1.52 21.82
CA ARG A 685 -14.31 -2.80 21.84
C ARG A 685 -15.27 -3.03 20.67
N SER A 686 -15.99 -2.02 20.20
CA SER A 686 -16.96 -2.16 19.10
C SER A 686 -16.44 -1.75 17.73
N SER A 687 -15.12 -1.57 17.59
CA SER A 687 -14.48 -1.29 16.30
C SER A 687 -14.49 -2.50 15.37
N ASN A 688 -14.51 -2.22 14.07
CA ASN A 688 -14.33 -3.21 13.01
C ASN A 688 -13.05 -2.91 12.23
N ILE A 689 -12.23 -3.93 12.04
CA ILE A 689 -10.91 -3.82 11.40
C ILE A 689 -10.78 -4.91 10.33
N GLY A 690 -10.34 -4.54 9.13
CA GLY A 690 -9.97 -5.51 8.09
C GLY A 690 -9.56 -4.88 6.77
N PHE A 691 -9.15 -5.71 5.83
CA PHE A 691 -8.72 -5.29 4.50
C PHE A 691 -9.90 -4.91 3.61
N ALA A 692 -10.81 -5.84 3.35
CA ALA A 692 -11.99 -5.60 2.52
C ALA A 692 -13.26 -5.62 3.38
N GLY A 693 -14.27 -4.84 2.99
CA GLY A 693 -15.58 -4.92 3.60
C GLY A 693 -16.35 -6.17 3.14
N PRO A 694 -17.41 -6.59 3.86
CA PRO A 694 -18.19 -7.78 3.54
C PRO A 694 -18.69 -7.86 2.09
N GLY A 695 -19.21 -6.75 1.56
CA GLY A 695 -19.71 -6.68 0.19
C GLY A 695 -18.62 -6.89 -0.86
N VAL A 696 -17.43 -6.29 -0.64
CA VAL A 696 -16.28 -6.42 -1.54
C VAL A 696 -15.76 -7.86 -1.54
N ILE A 697 -15.74 -8.52 -0.37
CA ILE A 697 -15.34 -9.92 -0.27
C ILE A 697 -16.31 -10.80 -1.08
N LYS A 698 -17.62 -10.64 -0.89
CA LYS A 698 -18.64 -11.40 -1.61
C LYS A 698 -18.54 -11.20 -3.13
N GLU A 699 -18.35 -9.96 -3.58
CA GLU A 699 -18.21 -9.63 -5.01
C GLU A 699 -16.95 -10.26 -5.63
N THR A 700 -15.86 -10.32 -4.87
CA THR A 700 -14.57 -10.81 -5.38
C THR A 700 -14.44 -12.34 -5.31
N THR A 701 -14.92 -12.97 -4.23
CA THR A 701 -14.73 -14.41 -3.98
C THR A 701 -15.98 -15.24 -4.22
N GLY A 702 -17.16 -14.62 -4.33
CA GLY A 702 -18.45 -15.30 -4.35
C GLY A 702 -18.86 -15.89 -2.99
N MET A 703 -18.04 -15.75 -1.95
CA MET A 703 -18.28 -16.36 -0.63
C MET A 703 -18.95 -15.37 0.32
N ASP A 704 -19.96 -15.86 1.04
CA ASP A 704 -20.54 -15.14 2.17
C ASP A 704 -19.66 -15.27 3.42
N ILE A 705 -19.30 -14.13 4.01
CA ILE A 705 -18.52 -14.12 5.25
C ILE A 705 -19.43 -14.22 6.47
N PRO A 706 -18.98 -14.90 7.55
CA PRO A 706 -19.77 -15.02 8.76
C PRO A 706 -20.02 -13.64 9.40
N PRO A 707 -21.14 -13.49 10.14
CA PRO A 707 -21.40 -12.26 10.87
C PRO A 707 -20.25 -11.97 11.84
N LYS A 708 -19.96 -10.70 12.08
CA LYS A 708 -18.94 -10.24 13.05
C LYS A 708 -17.48 -10.60 12.67
N TYR A 709 -17.22 -10.98 11.42
CA TYR A 709 -15.89 -11.31 10.88
C TYR A 709 -14.79 -10.26 11.16
N HIS A 710 -15.16 -8.98 11.11
CA HIS A 710 -14.26 -7.83 11.30
C HIS A 710 -14.20 -7.29 12.73
N ARG A 711 -14.90 -7.87 13.70
CA ARG A 711 -14.88 -7.33 15.07
C ARG A 711 -13.46 -7.28 15.62
N SER A 712 -13.17 -6.27 16.43
CA SER A 712 -11.91 -6.09 17.18
C SER A 712 -11.36 -7.39 17.80
N TYR A 713 -12.21 -8.20 18.43
CA TYR A 713 -11.84 -9.51 19.00
C TYR A 713 -11.25 -10.49 17.98
N ARG A 714 -11.76 -10.50 16.75
CA ARG A 714 -11.20 -11.33 15.67
C ARG A 714 -9.85 -10.78 15.22
N ALA A 715 -9.69 -9.46 15.12
CA ALA A 715 -8.40 -8.84 14.86
C ALA A 715 -7.37 -9.17 15.96
N LEU A 716 -7.77 -9.15 17.24
CA LEU A 716 -6.94 -9.57 18.36
C LEU A 716 -6.55 -11.04 18.27
N SER A 717 -7.50 -11.93 17.98
CA SER A 717 -7.24 -13.38 17.86
C SER A 717 -6.25 -13.72 16.74
N ARG A 718 -6.19 -12.90 15.69
CA ARG A 718 -5.24 -13.03 14.58
C ARG A 718 -3.89 -12.33 14.85
N GLY A 719 -3.75 -11.64 15.98
CA GLY A 719 -2.55 -10.88 16.32
C GLY A 719 -2.36 -9.59 15.51
N HIS A 720 -3.44 -9.03 14.93
CA HIS A 720 -3.39 -7.78 14.16
C HIS A 720 -3.31 -6.53 15.07
N ILE A 721 -3.83 -6.66 16.29
CA ILE A 721 -3.82 -5.62 17.33
C ILE A 721 -3.29 -6.22 18.64
N GLN A 722 -2.79 -5.37 19.53
CA GLN A 722 -2.19 -5.78 20.81
C GLN A 722 -3.18 -5.69 21.98
N GLY A 723 -4.26 -4.92 21.86
CA GLY A 723 -5.23 -4.78 22.93
C GLY A 723 -6.55 -4.15 22.50
N ILE A 724 -7.59 -4.43 23.29
CA ILE A 724 -8.93 -3.88 23.12
C ILE A 724 -9.28 -3.06 24.36
N TRP A 725 -9.71 -1.82 24.14
CA TRP A 725 -9.99 -0.85 25.18
C TRP A 725 -11.48 -0.47 25.23
N ASP A 726 -11.96 -0.16 26.43
CA ASP A 726 -13.20 0.59 26.63
C ASP A 726 -12.93 2.09 26.40
N ARG A 727 -13.81 2.77 25.66
CA ARG A 727 -13.68 4.20 25.33
C ARG A 727 -13.51 5.06 26.58
N ARG A 728 -14.20 4.71 27.67
CA ARG A 728 -14.14 5.45 28.94
C ARG A 728 -12.75 5.39 29.58
N GLN A 729 -11.96 4.37 29.24
CA GLN A 729 -10.61 4.14 29.77
C GLN A 729 -9.50 4.51 28.77
N VAL A 730 -9.83 4.95 27.55
CA VAL A 730 -8.84 5.28 26.51
C VAL A 730 -7.77 6.26 27.01
N ARG A 731 -8.15 7.29 27.78
CA ARG A 731 -7.19 8.24 28.35
C ARG A 731 -6.21 7.57 29.31
N ALA A 732 -6.70 6.71 30.21
CA ALA A 732 -5.88 5.98 31.17
C ALA A 732 -4.96 4.98 30.46
N ASN A 733 -5.49 4.25 29.48
CA ASN A 733 -4.75 3.26 28.70
C ASN A 733 -3.68 3.92 27.82
N LEU A 734 -3.96 5.07 27.21
CA LEU A 734 -2.96 5.85 26.46
C LEU A 734 -1.86 6.37 27.37
N LYS A 735 -2.19 6.88 28.56
CA LYS A 735 -1.20 7.26 29.57
C LYS A 735 -0.31 6.07 29.92
N GLN A 736 -0.91 4.93 30.24
CA GLN A 736 -0.17 3.72 30.58
C GLN A 736 0.71 3.26 29.42
N ALA A 737 0.19 3.24 28.20
CA ALA A 737 0.94 2.90 26.99
C ALA A 737 2.15 3.82 26.81
N LEU A 738 2.02 5.13 27.00
CA LEU A 738 3.13 6.07 26.90
C LEU A 738 4.21 5.84 27.98
N LEU A 739 3.83 5.38 29.17
CA LEU A 739 4.75 5.09 30.26
C LEU A 739 5.45 3.74 30.10
N THR A 740 4.76 2.73 29.58
CA THR A 740 5.25 1.35 29.54
C THR A 740 5.87 0.98 28.20
N ILE A 741 5.28 1.43 27.08
CA ILE A 741 5.67 0.99 25.74
C ILE A 741 6.95 1.68 25.27
N GLY A 742 7.89 0.85 24.83
CA GLY A 742 9.17 1.29 24.28
C GLY A 742 10.32 1.31 25.27
N GLY A 743 11.55 1.30 24.74
CA GLY A 743 12.76 1.33 25.56
C GLY A 743 13.12 2.73 26.04
N ARG A 744 14.04 2.82 27.01
CA ARG A 744 14.67 4.09 27.51
C ARG A 744 15.32 4.94 26.40
N ASN A 745 15.43 4.39 25.19
CA ASN A 745 16.08 5.03 24.05
C ASN A 745 15.10 5.79 23.15
N LEU A 746 13.78 5.73 23.39
CA LEU A 746 12.82 6.55 22.67
C LEU A 746 12.91 7.98 23.17
N TYR A 747 13.00 8.94 22.25
CA TYR A 747 13.44 10.30 22.57
C TYR A 747 12.43 11.15 23.38
N TYR A 748 11.22 10.66 23.60
CA TYR A 748 10.18 11.38 24.34
C TYR A 748 10.21 11.07 25.85
N ARG A 749 10.92 9.99 26.21
CA ARG A 749 11.33 9.68 27.57
C ARG A 749 12.66 10.35 27.83
#